data_AF-A0A6I3CJD9-F1
#
_entry.id   AF-A0A6I3CJD9-F1
#
_cell.length_a   1.000
_cell.length_b   1.000
_cell.length_c   1.000
_cell.angle_alpha   90.00
_cell.angle_beta   90.00
_cell.angle_gamma   90.00
#
_symmetry.space_group_name_H-M   'P 1'
#
loop_
_entity.id
_entity.type
_entity.pdbx_description
1 polymer ?
#
loop_
_entity_poly.entity_id
_entity_poly.type
_entity_poly.pdbx_seq_one_letter_code
_entity_poly.pdbx_strand_id
1 'polypeptide(L)'
;MSQVGARGMALEGKSAAEIIQHFYTDVDLIPFPDNGSLRVNIGHLLTKFSFRVEAIAGETGTVFSQVWGSDLSSIPSIVDTPTAQVAAGSQITATPTGSGTVLTYLLPGVAATPLPPAPTFTLRWSGTRFLDGPAGVVNTATNKYRYGQIHITTVKTKDGPRLEVTNDVRLHDEYLKGIGEMPSSWPAAALQAQVIAIRSYALAKQGVFRTECDCDIYGSTKDLSFVGYSKEIEVGWGSKWVEAVNATAPDEQNGLTATLKGRPVSTFFFTSSGGHTQDVLEVWGSNLTWLQSVPDPWSLDLSLNPGYATWTKSKTQAEMAKAFLLPDVASYVINTRTRGGGVKSITALSSAGKSSKLSGEIFRSRLDLPSTYIQRPVVSLTSSDDTLLSIAVGKISFPVAKIAVLATVDTETVEAMTAAPLAQQLKAPLYISAGSELDTRVATELIRRKINKVYVVGTDSQFSPRYLQDLKKRKISIIRMGGANRYAVAESVAGVMKGAPIVVSNQDAASLVPLMSELASAGRPLLWTAPGVLPRQTVRALARTKEEPSLLGVADHFEAALLTQIPVEFEDLRALDEEGLAATVEQVAVSNGRVAVTGEVSAGSFGLFAPHTSLALLRDYLDAHPASLIICGVRLTSSDITQIRALS
;
A
#
# COMPACT_ATOMS: atom_id res chain seq x y z
N MET A 1 1.99 8.15 -17.54
CA MET A 1 0.93 9.13 -17.20
C MET A 1 -0.05 8.58 -16.18
N SER A 2 -0.35 9.32 -15.10
CA SER A 2 -1.50 8.99 -14.23
C SER A 2 -2.80 9.51 -14.86
N GLN A 3 -3.83 8.69 -14.91
CA GLN A 3 -5.16 9.10 -15.38
C GLN A 3 -5.78 10.14 -14.43
N VAL A 4 -5.72 9.89 -13.12
CA VAL A 4 -6.18 10.88 -12.13
C VAL A 4 -5.38 12.18 -12.24
N GLY A 5 -4.06 12.09 -12.42
CA GLY A 5 -3.21 13.25 -12.65
C GLY A 5 -3.63 14.06 -13.87
N ALA A 6 -3.85 13.39 -15.01
CA ALA A 6 -4.36 14.01 -16.23
C ALA A 6 -5.74 14.69 -16.02
N ARG A 7 -6.64 14.06 -15.24
CA ARG A 7 -7.93 14.64 -14.87
C ARG A 7 -7.77 15.91 -14.03
N GLY A 8 -6.90 15.88 -13.02
CA GLY A 8 -6.63 17.03 -12.15
C GLY A 8 -6.07 18.21 -12.93
N MET A 9 -5.03 17.96 -13.74
CA MET A 9 -4.45 18.98 -14.64
C MET A 9 -5.49 19.57 -15.59
N ALA A 10 -6.34 18.73 -16.20
CA ALA A 10 -7.39 19.20 -17.10
C ALA A 10 -8.45 20.08 -16.39
N LEU A 11 -8.78 19.78 -15.13
CA LEU A 11 -9.67 20.61 -14.31
C LEU A 11 -9.04 21.96 -13.95
N GLU A 12 -7.71 22.03 -13.91
CA GLU A 12 -6.95 23.28 -13.75
C GLU A 12 -6.76 24.04 -15.09
N GLY A 13 -7.37 23.56 -16.18
CA GLY A 13 -7.33 24.21 -17.48
C GLY A 13 -6.09 23.88 -18.32
N LYS A 14 -5.30 22.86 -17.94
CA LYS A 14 -4.19 22.38 -18.76
C LYS A 14 -4.68 21.72 -20.05
N SER A 15 -3.99 22.02 -21.14
CA SER A 15 -4.21 21.39 -22.44
C SER A 15 -3.71 19.95 -22.48
N ALA A 16 -4.18 19.17 -23.46
CA ALA A 16 -3.70 17.80 -23.67
C ALA A 16 -2.18 17.73 -23.91
N ALA A 17 -1.63 18.72 -24.61
CA ALA A 17 -0.19 18.82 -24.87
C ALA A 17 0.61 19.05 -23.58
N GLU A 18 0.17 19.97 -22.72
CA GLU A 18 0.80 20.20 -21.40
C GLU A 18 0.74 18.95 -20.52
N ILE A 19 -0.37 18.21 -20.55
CA ILE A 19 -0.51 16.94 -19.80
C ILE A 19 0.48 15.89 -20.31
N ILE A 20 0.58 15.71 -21.62
CA ILE A 20 1.52 14.77 -22.24
C ILE A 20 2.97 15.14 -21.90
N GLN A 21 3.35 16.41 -22.04
CA GLN A 21 4.71 16.89 -21.76
C GLN A 21 5.07 16.80 -20.28
N HIS A 22 4.09 16.92 -19.37
CA HIS A 22 4.31 16.71 -17.94
C HIS A 22 4.65 15.26 -17.60
N PHE A 23 3.92 14.30 -18.18
CA PHE A 23 4.09 12.88 -17.85
C PHE A 23 5.10 12.12 -18.71
N TYR A 24 5.50 12.68 -19.85
CA TYR A 24 6.49 12.10 -20.74
C TYR A 24 7.55 13.16 -21.05
N THR A 25 8.72 13.04 -20.42
CA THR A 25 9.77 14.07 -20.48
C THR A 25 10.49 14.07 -21.81
N ASP A 26 10.88 15.25 -22.30
CA ASP A 26 11.66 15.43 -23.54
C ASP A 26 11.01 14.84 -24.82
N VAL A 27 9.68 14.64 -24.83
CA VAL A 27 8.97 14.20 -26.04
C VAL A 27 8.45 15.38 -26.85
N ASP A 28 8.51 15.24 -28.17
CA ASP A 28 7.86 16.13 -29.12
C ASP A 28 6.46 15.61 -29.41
N LEU A 29 5.47 16.51 -29.44
CA LEU A 29 4.12 16.18 -29.88
C LEU A 29 3.94 16.66 -31.33
N ILE A 30 3.94 15.71 -32.27
CA ILE A 30 3.88 16.01 -33.71
C ILE A 30 2.72 15.26 -34.38
N PRO A 31 2.15 15.80 -35.47
CA PRO A 31 1.36 15.00 -36.40
C PRO A 31 2.21 13.84 -36.93
N PHE A 32 1.73 12.61 -36.79
CA PHE A 32 2.42 11.40 -37.26
C PHE A 32 1.46 10.48 -38.01
N PRO A 33 1.87 9.86 -39.13
CA PRO A 33 1.01 8.96 -39.89
C PRO A 33 0.53 7.76 -39.06
N ASP A 34 -0.78 7.60 -38.92
CA ASP A 34 -1.42 6.53 -38.12
C ASP A 34 -2.57 5.83 -38.85
N ASN A 35 -2.63 5.95 -40.18
CA ASN A 35 -3.61 5.25 -41.03
C ASN A 35 -3.32 3.77 -41.28
N GLY A 36 -2.25 3.22 -40.68
CA GLY A 36 -1.91 1.81 -40.79
C GLY A 36 -2.92 0.90 -40.08
N SER A 37 -2.99 -0.35 -40.53
CA SER A 37 -3.76 -1.41 -39.86
C SER A 37 -3.02 -1.90 -38.62
N LEU A 38 -3.79 -2.30 -37.60
CA LEU A 38 -3.33 -2.88 -36.34
C LEU A 38 -4.15 -4.16 -36.09
N ARG A 39 -3.49 -5.32 -35.95
CA ARG A 39 -4.15 -6.60 -35.64
C ARG A 39 -4.30 -6.74 -34.12
N VAL A 40 -5.52 -6.56 -33.62
CA VAL A 40 -5.83 -6.52 -32.18
C VAL A 40 -6.42 -7.85 -31.74
N ASN A 41 -5.82 -8.52 -30.74
CA ASN A 41 -6.39 -9.75 -30.19
C ASN A 41 -7.61 -9.45 -29.30
N ILE A 42 -8.79 -9.87 -29.74
CA ILE A 42 -10.07 -9.69 -29.05
C ILE A 42 -10.56 -10.97 -28.35
N GLY A 43 -9.80 -12.07 -28.46
CA GLY A 43 -10.07 -13.34 -27.81
C GLY A 43 -8.82 -14.22 -27.79
N HIS A 44 -8.31 -14.51 -26.60
CA HIS A 44 -7.06 -15.25 -26.42
C HIS A 44 -7.30 -16.65 -25.85
N LEU A 45 -6.71 -17.68 -26.46
CA LEU A 45 -6.80 -19.08 -26.06
C LEU A 45 -8.24 -19.57 -25.77
N LEU A 46 -9.19 -19.19 -26.61
CA LEU A 46 -10.60 -19.55 -26.41
C LEU A 46 -10.88 -21.00 -26.83
N THR A 47 -11.79 -21.68 -26.13
CA THR A 47 -12.31 -22.99 -26.55
C THR A 47 -13.51 -22.87 -27.49
N LYS A 48 -14.09 -21.68 -27.59
CA LYS A 48 -15.24 -21.36 -28.44
C LYS A 48 -15.33 -19.84 -28.61
N PHE A 49 -15.75 -19.38 -29.78
CA PHE A 49 -16.09 -17.97 -30.02
C PHE A 49 -17.42 -17.89 -30.76
N SER A 50 -18.37 -17.10 -30.24
CA SER A 50 -19.70 -16.95 -30.83
C SER A 50 -20.06 -15.48 -31.00
N PHE A 51 -20.65 -15.14 -32.13
CA PHE A 51 -21.05 -13.79 -32.48
C PHE A 51 -22.21 -13.77 -33.48
N ARG A 52 -22.80 -12.61 -33.66
CA ARG A 52 -23.79 -12.30 -34.71
C ARG A 52 -23.33 -11.06 -35.46
N VAL A 53 -23.65 -10.99 -36.75
CA VAL A 53 -23.56 -9.74 -37.50
C VAL A 53 -24.94 -9.14 -37.54
N GLU A 54 -25.09 -7.90 -37.08
CA GLU A 54 -26.37 -7.23 -36.91
C GLU A 54 -26.34 -5.86 -37.59
N ALA A 55 -27.49 -5.37 -38.04
CA ALA A 55 -27.60 -3.99 -38.50
C ALA A 55 -27.56 -3.02 -37.33
N ILE A 56 -26.94 -1.86 -37.52
CA ILE A 56 -27.00 -0.78 -36.53
C ILE A 56 -28.39 -0.13 -36.59
N ALA A 57 -28.92 0.27 -35.44
CA ALA A 57 -30.22 0.93 -35.36
C ALA A 57 -30.26 2.17 -36.25
N GLY A 58 -31.27 2.25 -37.12
CA GLY A 58 -31.47 3.37 -38.06
C GLY A 58 -30.88 3.17 -39.46
N GLU A 59 -30.09 2.12 -39.69
CA GLU A 59 -29.57 1.79 -41.02
C GLU A 59 -30.64 1.21 -41.93
N THR A 60 -30.60 1.58 -43.22
CA THR A 60 -31.51 1.07 -44.25
C THR A 60 -30.75 0.16 -45.22
N GLY A 61 -31.34 -0.99 -45.57
CA GLY A 61 -30.73 -1.98 -46.46
C GLY A 61 -30.36 -3.29 -45.75
N THR A 62 -29.80 -4.24 -46.51
CA THR A 62 -29.47 -5.58 -46.01
C THR A 62 -28.03 -5.65 -45.56
N VAL A 63 -27.82 -5.88 -44.26
CA VAL A 63 -26.51 -6.21 -43.68
C VAL A 63 -26.24 -7.70 -43.85
N PHE A 64 -25.01 -8.05 -44.19
CA PHE A 64 -24.55 -9.43 -44.29
C PHE A 64 -23.07 -9.53 -43.93
N SER A 65 -22.58 -10.76 -43.85
CA SER A 65 -21.16 -11.05 -43.68
C SER A 65 -20.70 -12.09 -44.69
N GLN A 66 -19.42 -12.03 -45.02
CA GLN A 66 -18.74 -12.97 -45.89
C GLN A 66 -17.57 -13.60 -45.13
N VAL A 67 -17.38 -14.90 -45.35
CA VAL A 67 -16.44 -15.74 -44.62
C VAL A 67 -15.52 -16.44 -45.62
N TRP A 68 -14.21 -16.40 -45.35
CA TRP A 68 -13.19 -17.10 -46.11
C TRP A 68 -12.42 -18.06 -45.21
N GLY A 69 -12.21 -19.29 -45.66
CA GLY A 69 -11.35 -20.28 -45.00
C GLY A 69 -9.85 -20.04 -45.21
N SER A 70 -9.41 -18.80 -45.14
CA SER A 70 -8.02 -18.35 -45.33
C SER A 70 -7.76 -17.05 -44.57
N ASP A 71 -6.49 -16.74 -44.30
CA ASP A 71 -6.08 -15.46 -43.71
C ASP A 71 -5.95 -14.39 -44.81
N LEU A 72 -6.91 -13.47 -44.87
CA LEU A 72 -6.92 -12.39 -45.87
C LEU A 72 -6.13 -11.16 -45.39
N SER A 73 -5.43 -10.53 -46.33
CA SER A 73 -4.68 -9.31 -46.03
C SER A 73 -5.58 -8.15 -45.59
N SER A 74 -5.01 -7.18 -44.88
CA SER A 74 -5.65 -5.93 -44.48
C SER A 74 -5.76 -4.90 -45.63
N ILE A 75 -5.28 -5.25 -46.82
CA ILE A 75 -5.48 -4.49 -48.05
C ILE A 75 -6.63 -5.14 -48.83
N PRO A 76 -7.73 -4.42 -49.12
CA PRO A 76 -8.81 -4.96 -49.94
C PRO A 76 -8.31 -5.25 -51.36
N SER A 77 -8.11 -6.52 -51.73
CA SER A 77 -7.92 -6.96 -53.11
C SER A 77 -9.24 -7.35 -53.74
N ILE A 78 -9.43 -7.01 -55.02
CA ILE A 78 -10.56 -7.50 -55.82
C ILE A 78 -10.25 -8.95 -56.20
N VAL A 79 -11.25 -9.83 -56.02
CA VAL A 79 -11.30 -11.26 -56.34
C VAL A 79 -10.74 -12.22 -55.28
N ASP A 80 -11.56 -12.53 -54.27
CA ASP A 80 -11.58 -13.86 -53.65
C ASP A 80 -13.05 -14.24 -53.38
N THR A 81 -13.55 -15.31 -53.99
CA THR A 81 -14.91 -15.79 -53.77
C THR A 81 -15.06 -16.25 -52.31
N PRO A 82 -16.04 -15.75 -51.55
CA PRO A 82 -16.21 -16.17 -50.16
C PRO A 82 -16.59 -17.65 -50.08
N THR A 83 -16.08 -18.33 -49.05
CA THR A 83 -16.49 -19.70 -48.71
C THR A 83 -17.97 -19.75 -48.35
N ALA A 84 -18.48 -18.70 -47.71
CA ALA A 84 -19.90 -18.54 -47.41
C ALA A 84 -20.29 -17.07 -47.26
N GLN A 85 -21.55 -16.77 -47.56
CA GLN A 85 -22.21 -15.53 -47.19
C GLN A 85 -23.28 -15.83 -46.15
N VAL A 86 -23.23 -15.13 -45.01
CA VAL A 86 -24.10 -15.35 -43.87
C VAL A 86 -24.97 -14.12 -43.64
N ALA A 87 -26.29 -14.32 -43.62
CA ALA A 87 -27.28 -13.26 -43.38
C ALA A 87 -27.18 -12.70 -41.96
N ALA A 88 -27.48 -11.41 -41.80
CA ALA A 88 -27.52 -10.77 -40.48
C ALA A 88 -28.47 -11.48 -39.49
N GLY A 89 -28.17 -11.37 -38.20
CA GLY A 89 -28.89 -12.02 -37.10
C GLY A 89 -28.56 -13.50 -36.91
N SER A 90 -27.94 -14.16 -37.90
CA SER A 90 -27.48 -15.54 -37.78
C SER A 90 -26.36 -15.66 -36.75
N GLN A 91 -26.45 -16.68 -35.89
CA GLN A 91 -25.39 -16.95 -34.91
C GLN A 91 -24.29 -17.76 -35.57
N ILE A 92 -23.07 -17.22 -35.56
CA ILE A 92 -21.85 -17.90 -36.01
C ILE A 92 -21.08 -18.37 -34.78
N THR A 93 -20.58 -19.60 -34.82
CA THR A 93 -19.80 -20.21 -33.74
C THR A 93 -18.56 -20.87 -34.31
N ALA A 94 -17.40 -20.45 -33.79
CA ALA A 94 -16.11 -21.07 -34.04
C ALA A 94 -15.74 -22.04 -32.92
N THR A 95 -15.27 -23.23 -33.31
CA THR A 95 -14.75 -24.24 -32.40
C THR A 95 -13.39 -24.75 -32.91
N PRO A 96 -12.34 -24.76 -32.08
CA PRO A 96 -11.03 -25.26 -32.47
C PRO A 96 -11.03 -26.80 -32.46
N THR A 97 -10.43 -27.42 -33.47
CA THR A 97 -10.29 -28.87 -33.61
C THR A 97 -8.84 -29.24 -33.95
N GLY A 98 -8.52 -30.53 -33.93
CA GLY A 98 -7.18 -30.99 -34.34
C GLY A 98 -6.84 -30.67 -35.81
N SER A 99 -7.85 -30.49 -36.66
CA SER A 99 -7.73 -30.15 -38.08
C SER A 99 -7.90 -28.66 -38.40
N GLY A 100 -7.99 -27.79 -37.38
CA GLY A 100 -8.18 -26.35 -37.54
C GLY A 100 -9.49 -25.84 -36.92
N THR A 101 -9.90 -24.64 -37.29
CA THR A 101 -11.16 -24.03 -36.86
C THR A 101 -12.30 -24.66 -37.64
N VAL A 102 -13.43 -24.94 -36.97
CA VAL A 102 -14.71 -25.25 -37.62
C VAL A 102 -15.68 -24.12 -37.30
N LEU A 103 -16.23 -23.50 -38.34
CA LEU A 103 -17.33 -22.53 -38.21
C LEU A 103 -18.66 -23.24 -38.45
N THR A 104 -19.61 -22.99 -37.55
CA THR A 104 -21.03 -23.33 -37.77
C THR A 104 -21.85 -22.06 -37.73
N TYR A 105 -22.85 -21.96 -38.61
CA TYR A 105 -23.83 -20.88 -38.55
C TYR A 105 -25.24 -21.43 -38.46
N LEU A 106 -26.07 -20.73 -37.69
CA LEU A 106 -27.46 -21.09 -37.43
C LEU A 106 -28.37 -19.98 -37.95
N LEU A 107 -29.20 -20.30 -38.95
CA LEU A 107 -30.33 -19.46 -39.33
C LEU A 107 -31.46 -19.65 -38.30
N PRO A 108 -32.22 -18.59 -37.96
CA PRO A 108 -33.38 -18.74 -37.08
C PRO A 108 -34.34 -19.82 -37.59
N GLY A 109 -34.53 -20.90 -36.81
CA GLY A 109 -35.43 -22.01 -37.14
C GLY A 109 -34.85 -23.15 -37.99
N VAL A 110 -33.54 -23.15 -38.31
CA VAL A 110 -32.87 -24.18 -39.12
C VAL A 110 -31.73 -24.84 -38.33
N ALA A 111 -31.37 -26.09 -38.63
CA ALA A 111 -30.20 -26.75 -38.04
C ALA A 111 -28.86 -26.07 -38.44
N ALA A 112 -27.84 -26.18 -37.58
CA ALA A 112 -26.55 -25.54 -37.81
C ALA A 112 -25.83 -26.14 -39.04
N THR A 113 -25.32 -25.28 -39.93
CA THR A 113 -24.56 -25.70 -41.11
C THR A 113 -23.06 -25.52 -40.85
N PRO A 114 -22.23 -26.60 -40.89
CA PRO A 114 -20.79 -26.50 -40.74
C PRO A 114 -20.10 -26.10 -42.05
N LEU A 115 -19.07 -25.24 -41.95
CA LEU A 115 -18.11 -24.99 -43.02
C LEU A 115 -16.94 -25.97 -42.93
N PRO A 116 -16.27 -26.29 -44.06
CA PRO A 116 -15.05 -27.10 -44.05
C PRO A 116 -14.01 -26.55 -43.08
N PRO A 117 -13.31 -27.40 -42.29
CA PRO A 117 -12.29 -26.92 -41.37
C PRO A 117 -11.17 -26.16 -42.10
N ALA A 118 -10.71 -25.06 -41.50
CA ALA A 118 -9.59 -24.26 -42.02
C ALA A 118 -8.68 -23.81 -40.87
N PRO A 119 -7.36 -23.61 -41.09
CA PRO A 119 -6.46 -23.15 -40.04
C PRO A 119 -6.86 -21.76 -39.50
N THR A 120 -7.29 -20.88 -40.39
CA THR A 120 -7.78 -19.53 -40.10
C THR A 120 -9.02 -19.25 -40.94
N PHE A 121 -9.97 -18.54 -40.35
CA PHE A 121 -11.05 -17.90 -41.08
C PHE A 121 -10.96 -16.38 -41.00
N THR A 122 -11.19 -15.68 -42.11
CA THR A 122 -11.44 -14.23 -42.11
C THR A 122 -12.92 -13.95 -42.31
N LEU A 123 -13.46 -13.05 -41.48
CA LEU A 123 -14.81 -12.50 -41.56
C LEU A 123 -14.75 -11.03 -41.98
N ARG A 124 -15.48 -10.67 -43.04
CA ARG A 124 -15.77 -9.29 -43.42
C ARG A 124 -17.28 -9.05 -43.36
N TRP A 125 -17.70 -7.86 -42.92
CA TRP A 125 -19.13 -7.53 -42.80
C TRP A 125 -19.44 -6.14 -43.37
N SER A 126 -20.70 -5.95 -43.76
CA SER A 126 -21.18 -4.75 -44.47
C SER A 126 -20.87 -3.46 -43.71
N GLY A 127 -20.53 -2.42 -44.48
CA GLY A 127 -20.28 -1.07 -43.99
C GLY A 127 -18.91 -0.86 -43.35
N THR A 128 -17.96 -1.77 -43.61
CA THR A 128 -16.55 -1.63 -43.22
C THR A 128 -15.70 -1.30 -44.43
N ARG A 129 -14.44 -0.90 -44.23
CA ARG A 129 -13.46 -0.72 -45.32
C ARG A 129 -13.17 -2.01 -46.12
N PHE A 130 -13.64 -3.15 -45.62
CA PHE A 130 -13.38 -4.47 -46.21
C PHE A 130 -14.59 -5.04 -46.96
N LEU A 131 -15.80 -4.50 -46.73
CA LEU A 131 -17.01 -4.94 -47.41
C LEU A 131 -18.04 -3.80 -47.42
N ASP A 132 -18.34 -3.32 -48.62
CA ASP A 132 -19.34 -2.27 -48.85
C ASP A 132 -20.75 -2.70 -48.44
N GLY A 133 -21.58 -1.73 -48.06
CA GLY A 133 -22.98 -1.94 -47.70
C GLY A 133 -23.41 -1.11 -46.48
N PRO A 134 -24.65 -1.29 -46.01
CA PRO A 134 -25.17 -0.62 -44.81
C PRO A 134 -24.34 -0.97 -43.58
N ALA A 135 -24.31 -0.07 -42.59
CA ALA A 135 -23.44 -0.26 -41.42
C ALA A 135 -23.87 -1.46 -40.55
N GLY A 136 -23.01 -2.48 -40.53
CA GLY A 136 -23.15 -3.64 -39.67
C GLY A 136 -22.26 -3.58 -38.42
N VAL A 137 -22.61 -4.40 -37.43
CA VAL A 137 -21.83 -4.59 -36.21
C VAL A 137 -21.67 -6.09 -35.91
N VAL A 138 -20.47 -6.50 -35.54
CA VAL A 138 -20.24 -7.82 -34.95
C VAL A 138 -20.58 -7.72 -33.46
N ASN A 139 -21.64 -8.39 -33.04
CA ASN A 139 -22.10 -8.46 -31.67
C ASN A 139 -21.65 -9.78 -31.02
N THR A 140 -20.83 -9.68 -29.98
CA THR A 140 -20.36 -10.82 -29.17
C THR A 140 -21.07 -10.83 -27.82
N ALA A 141 -20.75 -11.79 -26.95
CA ALA A 141 -21.31 -11.82 -25.60
C ALA A 141 -20.89 -10.62 -24.73
N THR A 142 -19.73 -10.02 -25.01
CA THR A 142 -19.12 -8.98 -24.16
C THR A 142 -19.03 -7.62 -24.87
N ASN A 143 -18.65 -7.62 -26.14
CA ASN A 143 -18.32 -6.41 -26.89
C ASN A 143 -18.99 -6.38 -28.26
N LYS A 144 -19.07 -5.17 -28.83
CA LYS A 144 -19.56 -4.91 -30.18
C LYS A 144 -18.44 -4.31 -31.03
N TYR A 145 -18.29 -4.75 -32.28
CA TYR A 145 -17.25 -4.26 -33.18
C TYR A 145 -17.87 -3.74 -34.48
N ARG A 146 -17.71 -2.44 -34.73
CA ARG A 146 -18.24 -1.73 -35.92
C ARG A 146 -17.28 -1.78 -37.10
N TYR A 147 -15.98 -1.77 -36.81
CA TYR A 147 -14.93 -1.64 -37.80
C TYR A 147 -14.03 -2.87 -37.82
N GLY A 148 -13.37 -3.05 -38.96
CA GLY A 148 -12.32 -4.04 -39.15
C GLY A 148 -12.72 -5.27 -39.96
N GLN A 149 -11.85 -6.27 -39.91
CA GLN A 149 -12.12 -7.65 -40.35
C GLN A 149 -11.63 -8.59 -39.25
N ILE A 150 -12.38 -9.65 -38.96
CA ILE A 150 -12.05 -10.55 -37.85
C ILE A 150 -11.37 -11.81 -38.38
N HIS A 151 -10.26 -12.19 -37.75
CA HIS A 151 -9.57 -13.45 -37.99
C HIS A 151 -9.81 -14.40 -36.83
N ILE A 152 -10.02 -15.68 -37.16
CA ILE A 152 -10.27 -16.74 -36.19
C ILE A 152 -9.32 -17.89 -36.50
N THR A 153 -8.20 -17.89 -35.77
CA THR A 153 -7.06 -18.79 -36.01
C THR A 153 -7.03 -19.87 -34.94
N THR A 154 -6.90 -21.14 -35.34
CA THR A 154 -6.64 -22.23 -34.38
C THR A 154 -5.15 -22.32 -34.09
N VAL A 155 -4.78 -22.21 -32.81
CA VAL A 155 -3.42 -22.42 -32.30
C VAL A 155 -3.33 -23.72 -31.50
N LYS A 156 -2.16 -24.37 -31.55
CA LYS A 156 -1.89 -25.60 -30.81
C LYS A 156 -1.29 -25.26 -29.46
N THR A 157 -1.90 -25.74 -28.38
CA THR A 157 -1.35 -25.62 -27.01
C THR A 157 -1.14 -26.99 -26.37
N LYS A 158 -0.48 -27.02 -25.21
CA LYS A 158 -0.32 -28.25 -24.43
C LYS A 158 -1.66 -28.85 -23.99
N ASP A 159 -2.67 -28.00 -23.80
CA ASP A 159 -4.00 -28.37 -23.32
C ASP A 159 -5.00 -28.60 -24.48
N GLY A 160 -4.49 -28.82 -25.70
CA GLY A 160 -5.28 -29.01 -26.92
C GLY A 160 -5.40 -27.76 -27.79
N PRO A 161 -6.17 -27.83 -28.89
CA PRO A 161 -6.35 -26.70 -29.80
C PRO A 161 -7.15 -25.58 -29.11
N ARG A 162 -6.82 -24.33 -29.42
CA ARG A 162 -7.46 -23.11 -28.92
C ARG A 162 -7.63 -22.11 -30.05
N LEU A 163 -8.50 -21.11 -29.87
CA LEU A 163 -8.71 -20.02 -30.82
C LEU A 163 -8.00 -18.76 -30.34
N GLU A 164 -7.26 -18.13 -31.26
CA GLU A 164 -6.96 -16.71 -31.22
C GLU A 164 -7.94 -16.00 -32.15
N VAL A 165 -8.58 -14.95 -31.64
CA VAL A 165 -9.53 -14.13 -32.40
C VAL A 165 -8.99 -12.72 -32.44
N THR A 166 -8.74 -12.20 -33.63
CA THR A 166 -8.18 -10.87 -33.83
C THR A 166 -9.04 -10.01 -34.74
N ASN A 167 -8.96 -8.69 -34.58
CA ASN A 167 -9.64 -7.73 -35.43
C ASN A 167 -8.60 -6.79 -36.04
N ASP A 168 -8.52 -6.74 -37.36
CA ASP A 168 -7.68 -5.78 -38.08
C ASP A 168 -8.42 -4.45 -38.19
N VAL A 169 -7.97 -3.44 -37.47
CA VAL A 169 -8.56 -2.10 -37.45
C VAL A 169 -7.53 -1.05 -37.82
N ARG A 170 -7.98 0.02 -38.47
CA ARG A 170 -7.16 1.20 -38.75
C ARG A 170 -6.91 1.94 -37.44
N LEU A 171 -5.65 2.27 -37.16
CA LEU A 171 -5.29 2.92 -35.91
C LEU A 171 -5.99 4.28 -35.75
N HIS A 172 -5.92 5.13 -36.77
CA HIS A 172 -6.43 6.52 -36.78
C HIS A 172 -7.82 6.72 -36.17
N ASP A 173 -8.84 6.01 -36.68
CA ASP A 173 -10.25 6.30 -36.38
C ASP A 173 -11.14 5.06 -36.20
N GLU A 174 -10.56 3.86 -36.12
CA GLU A 174 -11.27 2.61 -35.82
C GLU A 174 -10.80 2.05 -34.48
N TYR A 175 -9.50 1.87 -34.28
CA TYR A 175 -8.93 1.37 -33.03
C TYR A 175 -9.11 2.34 -31.87
N LEU A 176 -8.71 3.61 -32.05
CA LEU A 176 -8.70 4.60 -30.97
C LEU A 176 -10.10 4.86 -30.41
N LYS A 177 -11.14 4.79 -31.26
CA LYS A 177 -12.55 4.95 -30.84
C LYS A 177 -13.02 3.83 -29.90
N GLY A 178 -12.38 2.67 -29.95
CA GLY A 178 -12.80 1.48 -29.20
C GLY A 178 -12.08 1.23 -27.88
N ILE A 179 -11.25 2.16 -27.38
CA ILE A 179 -10.46 1.94 -26.15
C ILE A 179 -11.25 2.27 -24.88
N GLY A 180 -11.35 1.30 -23.99
CA GLY A 180 -12.13 1.35 -22.75
C GLY A 180 -11.32 1.64 -21.48
N GLU A 181 -10.21 2.38 -21.57
CA GLU A 181 -9.27 2.60 -20.45
C GLU A 181 -9.66 3.75 -19.51
N MET A 182 -10.41 4.75 -20.00
CA MET A 182 -10.74 5.96 -19.24
C MET A 182 -12.23 6.28 -19.33
N PRO A 183 -12.87 6.74 -18.24
CA PRO A 183 -14.28 7.15 -18.27
C PRO A 183 -14.49 8.29 -19.27
N SER A 184 -15.46 8.14 -20.17
CA SER A 184 -15.74 9.15 -21.21
C SER A 184 -16.34 10.45 -20.65
N SER A 185 -16.76 10.45 -19.39
CA SER A 185 -17.30 11.61 -18.68
C SER A 185 -16.26 12.63 -18.24
N TRP A 186 -14.98 12.29 -18.34
CA TRP A 186 -13.87 13.14 -17.89
C TRP A 186 -13.66 14.36 -18.82
N PRO A 187 -12.91 15.38 -18.35
CA PRO A 187 -12.66 16.58 -19.14
C PRO A 187 -11.98 16.28 -20.48
N ALA A 188 -12.31 17.08 -21.51
CA ALA A 188 -11.84 16.88 -22.88
C ALA A 188 -10.31 16.81 -22.99
N ALA A 189 -9.58 17.70 -22.31
CA ALA A 189 -8.11 17.69 -22.35
C ALA A 189 -7.50 16.39 -21.78
N ALA A 190 -8.11 15.80 -20.74
CA ALA A 190 -7.69 14.51 -20.22
C ALA A 190 -7.98 13.38 -21.23
N LEU A 191 -9.15 13.41 -21.88
CA LEU A 191 -9.52 12.43 -22.91
C LEU A 191 -8.55 12.49 -24.10
N GLN A 192 -8.24 13.70 -24.58
CA GLN A 192 -7.30 13.92 -25.67
C GLN A 192 -5.88 13.48 -25.29
N ALA A 193 -5.40 13.78 -24.08
CA ALA A 193 -4.10 13.31 -23.60
C ALA A 193 -4.05 11.77 -23.54
N GLN A 194 -5.12 11.13 -23.09
CA GLN A 194 -5.24 9.67 -23.08
C GLN A 194 -5.20 9.10 -24.52
N VAL A 195 -5.90 9.72 -25.48
CA VAL A 195 -5.84 9.31 -26.89
C VAL A 195 -4.43 9.42 -27.45
N ILE A 196 -3.74 10.54 -27.23
CA ILE A 196 -2.34 10.74 -27.68
C ILE A 196 -1.43 9.66 -27.09
N ALA A 197 -1.57 9.37 -25.79
CA ALA A 197 -0.81 8.32 -25.14
C ALA A 197 -1.11 6.93 -25.73
N ILE A 198 -2.38 6.59 -25.96
CA ILE A 198 -2.77 5.32 -26.60
C ILE A 198 -2.19 5.21 -28.02
N ARG A 199 -2.33 6.27 -28.83
CA ARG A 199 -1.84 6.31 -30.22
C ARG A 199 -0.33 6.07 -30.27
N SER A 200 0.43 6.78 -29.44
CA SER A 200 1.88 6.65 -29.37
C SER A 200 2.32 5.25 -28.95
N TYR A 201 1.62 4.65 -27.97
CA TYR A 201 1.86 3.28 -27.52
C TYR A 201 1.59 2.26 -28.64
N ALA A 202 0.47 2.40 -29.36
CA ALA A 202 0.09 1.51 -30.45
C ALA A 202 1.08 1.62 -31.62
N LEU A 203 1.45 2.84 -32.03
CA LEU A 203 2.46 3.08 -33.07
C LEU A 203 3.82 2.49 -32.71
N ALA A 204 4.24 2.60 -31.45
CA ALA A 204 5.51 2.03 -30.98
C ALA A 204 5.53 0.47 -31.01
N LYS A 205 4.36 -0.17 -31.11
CA LYS A 205 4.20 -1.63 -31.21
C LYS A 205 3.80 -2.12 -32.60
N GLN A 206 3.36 -1.22 -33.47
CA GLN A 206 2.86 -1.57 -34.78
C GLN A 206 3.94 -2.27 -35.62
N GLY A 207 3.59 -3.39 -36.25
CA GLY A 207 4.52 -4.21 -37.04
C GLY A 207 5.39 -5.17 -36.23
N VAL A 208 5.27 -5.17 -34.90
CA VAL A 208 5.89 -6.19 -34.03
C VAL A 208 4.89 -7.31 -33.77
N PHE A 209 4.75 -8.17 -34.77
CA PHE A 209 3.79 -9.28 -34.73
C PHE A 209 4.18 -10.34 -33.70
N ARG A 210 3.22 -10.73 -32.85
CA ARG A 210 3.37 -11.75 -31.80
C ARG A 210 2.63 -13.01 -32.19
N THR A 211 3.39 -14.07 -32.45
CA THR A 211 2.87 -15.37 -32.90
C THR A 211 1.95 -16.05 -31.89
N GLU A 212 2.14 -15.80 -30.59
CA GLU A 212 1.39 -16.43 -29.50
C GLU A 212 -0.04 -15.88 -29.33
N CYS A 213 -0.37 -14.75 -29.96
CA CYS A 213 -1.71 -14.17 -29.96
C CYS A 213 -2.25 -13.88 -31.36
N ASP A 214 -1.46 -14.19 -32.40
CA ASP A 214 -1.75 -13.78 -33.78
C ASP A 214 -2.05 -12.27 -33.85
N CYS A 215 -1.22 -11.43 -33.22
CA CYS A 215 -1.56 -10.01 -33.01
C CYS A 215 -0.35 -9.08 -32.89
N ASP A 216 -0.56 -7.79 -33.20
CA ASP A 216 0.38 -6.72 -32.83
C ASP A 216 0.20 -6.34 -31.35
N ILE A 217 -1.06 -6.35 -30.89
CA ILE A 217 -1.47 -5.87 -29.57
C ILE A 217 -2.64 -6.68 -29.00
N TYR A 218 -2.65 -6.91 -27.68
CA TYR A 218 -3.80 -7.46 -26.98
C TYR A 218 -4.88 -6.41 -26.75
N GLY A 219 -6.14 -6.77 -26.99
CA GLY A 219 -7.34 -6.01 -26.63
C GLY A 219 -7.77 -6.18 -25.16
N SER A 220 -6.82 -6.51 -24.28
CA SER A 220 -7.04 -6.76 -22.84
C SER A 220 -6.00 -6.01 -22.01
N THR A 221 -6.09 -6.09 -20.68
CA THR A 221 -5.13 -5.47 -19.75
C THR A 221 -3.69 -5.97 -19.87
N LYS A 222 -3.40 -6.97 -20.71
CA LYS A 222 -2.02 -7.31 -21.12
C LYS A 222 -1.36 -6.17 -21.91
N ASP A 223 -2.15 -5.47 -22.73
CA ASP A 223 -1.73 -4.25 -23.43
C ASP A 223 -2.77 -3.15 -23.18
N LEU A 224 -3.84 -3.07 -23.98
CA LEU A 224 -4.89 -2.05 -23.86
C LEU A 224 -6.29 -2.65 -24.03
N SER A 225 -7.23 -2.31 -23.15
CA SER A 225 -8.62 -2.77 -23.19
C SER A 225 -9.35 -2.21 -24.42
N PHE A 226 -9.55 -3.05 -25.43
CA PHE A 226 -10.24 -2.72 -26.67
C PHE A 226 -11.64 -3.35 -26.67
N VAL A 227 -12.65 -2.52 -26.45
CA VAL A 227 -14.07 -2.91 -26.39
C VAL A 227 -14.84 -2.59 -27.67
N GLY A 228 -14.15 -1.97 -28.65
CA GLY A 228 -14.71 -1.63 -29.95
C GLY A 228 -15.86 -0.62 -29.87
N TYR A 229 -16.87 -0.82 -30.71
CA TYR A 229 -18.04 0.03 -30.83
C TYR A 229 -18.81 0.21 -29.52
N SER A 230 -18.68 -0.73 -28.57
CA SER A 230 -19.25 -0.57 -27.22
C SER A 230 -18.83 0.75 -26.54
N LYS A 231 -17.61 1.25 -26.84
CA LYS A 231 -17.12 2.53 -26.31
C LYS A 231 -17.81 3.72 -26.98
N GLU A 232 -17.97 3.68 -28.29
CA GLU A 232 -18.58 4.75 -29.08
C GLU A 232 -20.06 4.95 -28.72
N ILE A 233 -20.78 3.86 -28.43
CA ILE A 233 -22.20 3.89 -28.06
C ILE A 233 -22.44 3.95 -26.55
N GLU A 234 -21.41 4.24 -25.75
CA GLU A 234 -21.55 4.42 -24.30
C GLU A 234 -22.63 5.47 -24.02
N VAL A 235 -23.72 5.06 -23.37
CA VAL A 235 -24.90 5.90 -23.17
C VAL A 235 -24.52 7.19 -22.43
N GLY A 236 -24.79 8.33 -23.06
CA GLY A 236 -24.56 9.67 -22.49
C GLY A 236 -23.12 10.21 -22.63
N TRP A 237 -22.14 9.36 -22.96
CA TRP A 237 -20.72 9.78 -22.90
C TRP A 237 -19.85 9.37 -24.09
N GLY A 238 -20.23 8.34 -24.87
CA GLY A 238 -19.40 7.81 -25.95
C GLY A 238 -19.01 8.84 -27.00
N SER A 239 -19.90 9.80 -27.29
CA SER A 239 -19.61 10.92 -28.19
C SER A 239 -18.43 11.79 -27.74
N LYS A 240 -18.23 11.99 -26.43
CA LYS A 240 -17.09 12.75 -25.90
C LYS A 240 -15.76 12.06 -26.15
N TRP A 241 -15.74 10.72 -26.08
CA TRP A 241 -14.54 9.95 -26.42
C TRP A 241 -14.22 10.07 -27.91
N VAL A 242 -15.22 9.90 -28.77
CA VAL A 242 -15.06 10.07 -30.23
C VAL A 242 -14.60 11.48 -30.59
N GLU A 243 -15.15 12.50 -29.94
CA GLU A 243 -14.73 13.90 -30.11
C GLU A 243 -13.26 14.09 -29.71
N ALA A 244 -12.81 13.49 -28.61
CA ALA A 244 -11.40 13.54 -28.21
C ALA A 244 -10.48 12.82 -29.20
N VAL A 245 -10.92 11.70 -29.79
CA VAL A 245 -10.18 11.02 -30.88
C VAL A 245 -10.01 11.97 -32.06
N ASN A 246 -11.11 12.54 -32.55
CA ASN A 246 -11.11 13.45 -33.69
C ASN A 246 -10.30 14.73 -33.42
N ALA A 247 -10.40 15.30 -32.21
CA ALA A 247 -9.70 16.52 -31.82
C ALA A 247 -8.16 16.36 -31.77
N THR A 248 -7.67 15.12 -31.75
CA THR A 248 -6.22 14.82 -31.79
C THR A 248 -5.76 14.34 -33.16
N ALA A 249 -6.61 14.43 -34.18
CA ALA A 249 -6.31 14.12 -35.58
C ALA A 249 -6.32 15.43 -36.39
N PRO A 250 -5.16 16.09 -36.59
CA PRO A 250 -5.09 17.33 -37.36
C PRO A 250 -5.54 17.18 -38.82
N ASP A 251 -5.45 15.98 -39.38
CA ASP A 251 -5.94 15.63 -40.71
C ASP A 251 -6.32 14.14 -40.79
N GLU A 252 -6.84 13.69 -41.93
CA GLU A 252 -7.33 12.31 -42.14
C GLU A 252 -6.23 11.24 -42.17
N GLN A 253 -4.96 11.62 -42.13
CA GLN A 253 -3.81 10.71 -42.26
C GLN A 253 -2.88 10.72 -41.05
N ASN A 254 -2.94 11.77 -40.25
CA ASN A 254 -2.01 12.00 -39.15
C ASN A 254 -2.76 12.23 -37.83
N GLY A 255 -2.20 11.67 -36.77
CA GLY A 255 -2.63 11.90 -35.40
C GLY A 255 -1.51 12.52 -34.56
N LEU A 256 -1.87 13.38 -33.61
CA LEU A 256 -0.92 13.90 -32.63
C LEU A 256 -0.33 12.75 -31.82
N THR A 257 1.00 12.64 -31.87
CA THR A 257 1.77 11.50 -31.34
C THR A 257 2.97 12.01 -30.57
N ALA A 258 3.21 11.44 -29.38
CA ALA A 258 4.42 11.67 -28.61
C ALA A 258 5.59 10.92 -29.27
N THR A 259 6.65 11.65 -29.60
CA THR A 259 7.82 11.14 -30.30
C THR A 259 9.11 11.58 -29.62
N LEU A 260 10.17 10.82 -29.83
CA LEU A 260 11.53 11.22 -29.47
C LEU A 260 12.40 11.05 -30.71
N LYS A 261 13.04 12.13 -31.15
CA LYS A 261 13.82 12.16 -32.40
C LYS A 261 13.00 11.67 -33.61
N GLY A 262 11.73 12.09 -33.67
CA GLY A 262 10.80 11.78 -34.76
C GLY A 262 10.26 10.35 -34.78
N ARG A 263 10.49 9.54 -33.75
CA ARG A 263 9.95 8.17 -33.64
C ARG A 263 8.92 8.07 -32.52
N PRO A 264 7.77 7.42 -32.72
CA PRO A 264 6.79 7.17 -31.66
C PRO A 264 7.42 6.46 -30.47
N VAL A 265 7.04 6.88 -29.26
CA VAL A 265 7.58 6.33 -28.02
C VAL A 265 6.52 5.54 -27.25
N SER A 266 6.97 4.56 -26.45
CA SER A 266 6.09 3.84 -25.54
C SER A 266 5.60 4.75 -24.40
N THR A 267 4.30 4.90 -24.28
CA THR A 267 3.61 5.83 -23.37
C THR A 267 2.75 5.04 -22.37
N PHE A 268 3.37 4.54 -21.30
CA PHE A 268 2.66 3.80 -20.27
C PHE A 268 1.81 4.70 -19.39
N PHE A 269 0.63 4.23 -19.01
CA PHE A 269 -0.27 4.93 -18.11
C PHE A 269 -0.92 3.97 -17.12
N PHE A 270 -1.44 4.54 -16.04
CA PHE A 270 -2.06 3.82 -14.94
C PHE A 270 -3.02 4.76 -14.20
N THR A 271 -3.89 4.22 -13.34
CA THR A 271 -4.95 5.01 -12.72
C THR A 271 -4.43 6.09 -11.79
N SER A 272 -3.54 5.76 -10.83
CA SER A 272 -3.07 6.67 -9.78
C SER A 272 -1.60 6.43 -9.39
N SER A 273 -0.87 7.48 -9.01
CA SER A 273 0.58 7.41 -8.68
C SER A 273 0.90 7.47 -7.18
N GLY A 274 -0.01 7.99 -6.34
CA GLY A 274 0.24 8.20 -4.91
C GLY A 274 1.06 9.45 -4.59
N GLY A 275 1.00 10.48 -5.44
CA GLY A 275 1.63 11.80 -5.28
C GLY A 275 2.80 12.04 -6.22
N HIS A 276 3.39 10.96 -6.76
CA HIS A 276 4.53 11.01 -7.65
C HIS A 276 4.60 9.74 -8.49
N THR A 277 4.88 9.87 -9.78
CA THR A 277 5.05 8.70 -10.66
C THR A 277 6.37 7.98 -10.39
N GLN A 278 6.45 6.68 -10.66
CA GLN A 278 7.67 5.91 -10.50
C GLN A 278 8.55 5.98 -11.76
N ASP A 279 9.87 6.02 -11.57
CA ASP A 279 10.84 5.97 -12.67
C ASP A 279 10.89 4.55 -13.28
N VAL A 280 10.80 4.45 -14.60
CA VAL A 280 10.83 3.16 -15.31
C VAL A 280 12.11 2.36 -15.07
N LEU A 281 13.25 3.03 -14.85
CA LEU A 281 14.53 2.39 -14.56
C LEU A 281 14.48 1.71 -13.18
N GLU A 282 13.79 2.32 -12.22
CA GLU A 282 13.68 1.77 -10.87
C GLU A 282 12.64 0.65 -10.75
N VAL A 283 11.62 0.66 -11.62
CA VAL A 283 10.55 -0.35 -11.62
C VAL A 283 10.88 -1.54 -12.53
N TRP A 284 11.34 -1.29 -13.76
CA TRP A 284 11.55 -2.32 -14.78
C TRP A 284 13.01 -2.45 -15.24
N GLY A 285 13.93 -1.59 -14.77
CA GLY A 285 15.35 -1.65 -15.15
C GLY A 285 15.65 -1.15 -16.56
N SER A 286 14.63 -0.75 -17.34
CA SER A 286 14.81 -0.21 -18.69
C SER A 286 15.05 1.29 -18.62
N ASN A 287 16.05 1.79 -19.36
CA ASN A 287 16.34 3.22 -19.39
C ASN A 287 15.59 3.92 -20.54
N LEU A 288 14.29 4.19 -20.34
CA LEU A 288 13.50 4.98 -21.28
C LEU A 288 13.48 6.43 -20.77
N THR A 289 14.28 7.29 -21.40
CA THR A 289 14.60 8.65 -20.89
C THR A 289 13.41 9.59 -20.77
N TRP A 290 12.29 9.27 -21.44
CA TRP A 290 11.04 10.02 -21.38
C TRP A 290 10.06 9.53 -20.30
N LEU A 291 10.38 8.45 -19.57
CA LEU A 291 9.55 7.87 -18.51
C LEU A 291 10.20 8.03 -17.14
N GLN A 292 10.52 9.28 -16.83
CA GLN A 292 11.09 9.66 -15.54
C GLN A 292 10.01 9.87 -14.50
N SER A 293 10.42 9.81 -13.23
CA SER A 293 9.57 10.16 -12.09
C SER A 293 9.25 11.66 -12.12
N VAL A 294 7.95 11.98 -12.17
CA VAL A 294 7.39 13.35 -12.14
C VAL A 294 6.32 13.52 -11.05
N PRO A 295 6.17 14.74 -10.49
CA PRO A 295 5.13 15.03 -9.49
C PRO A 295 3.72 14.78 -10.01
N ASP A 296 2.84 14.30 -9.15
CA ASP A 296 1.42 14.10 -9.47
C ASP A 296 0.57 14.34 -8.19
N PRO A 297 0.54 15.59 -7.69
CA PRO A 297 -0.17 15.93 -6.45
C PRO A 297 -1.67 15.67 -6.55
N TRP A 298 -2.26 15.73 -7.75
CA TRP A 298 -3.68 15.46 -7.99
C TRP A 298 -4.09 14.04 -7.61
N SER A 299 -3.17 13.08 -7.68
CA SER A 299 -3.45 11.72 -7.23
C SER A 299 -3.66 11.57 -5.72
N LEU A 300 -3.28 12.58 -4.93
CA LEU A 300 -3.54 12.66 -3.48
C LEU A 300 -4.85 13.38 -3.14
N ASP A 301 -5.52 13.97 -4.12
CA ASP A 301 -6.81 14.63 -3.90
C ASP A 301 -7.90 13.58 -3.66
N LEU A 302 -8.48 13.58 -2.46
CA LEU A 302 -9.53 12.65 -2.05
C LEU A 302 -10.84 12.81 -2.83
N SER A 303 -11.11 13.99 -3.40
CA SER A 303 -12.29 14.23 -4.24
C SER A 303 -12.10 13.69 -5.66
N LEU A 304 -10.88 13.76 -6.20
CA LEU A 304 -10.55 13.23 -7.53
C LEU A 304 -10.27 11.73 -7.50
N ASN A 305 -9.68 11.23 -6.40
CA ASN A 305 -9.23 9.86 -6.23
C ASN A 305 -9.65 9.25 -4.88
N PRO A 306 -10.95 9.14 -4.59
CA PRO A 306 -11.45 8.67 -3.30
C PRO A 306 -11.03 7.23 -2.97
N GLY A 307 -10.78 6.40 -3.99
CA GLY A 307 -10.44 4.99 -3.81
C GLY A 307 -8.95 4.71 -3.54
N TYR A 308 -8.04 5.59 -3.99
CA TYR A 308 -6.60 5.32 -3.97
C TYR A 308 -5.71 6.51 -3.58
N ALA A 309 -6.27 7.68 -3.26
CA ALA A 309 -5.47 8.77 -2.69
C ALA A 309 -4.86 8.36 -1.35
N THR A 310 -5.58 7.53 -0.59
CA THR A 310 -5.06 6.76 0.54
C THR A 310 -5.64 5.36 0.48
N TRP A 311 -4.92 4.37 1.02
CA TRP A 311 -5.40 3.00 1.12
C TRP A 311 -4.85 2.33 2.37
N THR A 312 -5.55 1.30 2.86
CA THR A 312 -5.09 0.46 3.96
C THR A 312 -5.37 -0.99 3.64
N LYS A 313 -4.36 -1.85 3.81
CA LYS A 313 -4.49 -3.31 3.68
C LYS A 313 -3.92 -3.94 4.94
N SER A 314 -4.72 -4.79 5.59
CA SER A 314 -4.23 -5.64 6.67
C SER A 314 -3.69 -6.94 6.08
N LYS A 315 -2.51 -7.38 6.54
CA LYS A 315 -1.88 -8.63 6.14
C LYS A 315 -1.56 -9.46 7.37
N THR A 316 -1.95 -10.72 7.33
CA THR A 316 -1.72 -11.68 8.40
C THR A 316 -0.24 -12.06 8.48
N GLN A 317 0.17 -12.62 9.61
CA GLN A 317 1.52 -13.14 9.79
C GLN A 317 1.88 -14.19 8.73
N ALA A 318 0.93 -15.07 8.38
CA ALA A 318 1.13 -16.13 7.38
C ALA A 318 1.33 -15.56 5.97
N GLU A 319 0.59 -14.51 5.58
CA GLU A 319 0.78 -13.83 4.30
C GLU A 319 2.16 -13.17 4.23
N MET A 320 2.57 -12.48 5.30
CA MET A 320 3.91 -11.86 5.39
C MET A 320 5.03 -12.92 5.31
N ALA A 321 4.91 -14.01 6.08
CA ALA A 321 5.86 -15.11 6.07
C ALA A 321 5.99 -15.75 4.68
N LYS A 322 4.85 -16.01 4.01
CA LYS A 322 4.81 -16.52 2.64
C LYS A 322 5.44 -15.54 1.65
N ALA A 323 5.17 -14.24 1.79
CA ALA A 323 5.73 -13.22 0.90
C ALA A 323 7.26 -13.17 0.99
N PHE A 324 7.83 -13.27 2.19
CA PHE A 324 9.27 -13.25 2.42
C PHE A 324 9.96 -14.61 2.33
N LEU A 325 9.21 -15.70 2.18
CA LEU A 325 9.73 -17.08 2.25
C LEU A 325 10.46 -17.36 3.58
N LEU A 326 9.88 -16.85 4.68
CA LEU A 326 10.34 -17.04 6.06
C LEU A 326 9.33 -17.89 6.84
N PRO A 327 9.73 -18.58 7.93
CA PRO A 327 8.79 -19.29 8.80
C PRO A 327 7.80 -18.35 9.49
N ASP A 328 8.27 -17.16 9.84
CA ASP A 328 7.53 -16.05 10.43
C ASP A 328 8.25 -14.73 10.12
N VAL A 329 7.57 -13.60 10.35
CA VAL A 329 8.14 -12.25 10.23
C VAL A 329 7.97 -11.56 11.58
N ALA A 330 9.03 -11.60 12.39
CA ALA A 330 9.05 -10.92 13.68
C ALA A 330 9.17 -9.39 13.51
N SER A 331 9.92 -8.95 12.49
CA SER A 331 10.07 -7.54 12.15
C SER A 331 10.36 -7.35 10.67
N TYR A 332 10.19 -6.12 10.17
CA TYR A 332 10.61 -5.73 8.83
C TYR A 332 11.01 -4.26 8.79
N VAL A 333 11.87 -3.90 7.83
CA VAL A 333 12.38 -2.55 7.62
C VAL A 333 12.31 -2.21 6.14
N ILE A 334 11.73 -1.05 5.81
CA ILE A 334 11.84 -0.44 4.48
C ILE A 334 13.25 0.12 4.37
N ASN A 335 14.10 -0.45 3.52
CA ASN A 335 15.51 -0.05 3.47
C ASN A 335 15.73 1.21 2.63
N THR A 336 15.06 1.30 1.47
CA THR A 336 15.25 2.39 0.52
C THR A 336 13.95 2.70 -0.21
N ARG A 337 13.82 3.95 -0.66
CA ARG A 337 12.72 4.42 -1.52
C ARG A 337 13.22 4.75 -2.93
N THR A 338 12.31 4.69 -3.89
CA THR A 338 12.51 5.20 -5.26
C THR A 338 12.48 6.73 -5.26
N ARG A 339 12.86 7.35 -6.38
CA ARG A 339 12.70 8.80 -6.56
C ARG A 339 11.24 9.22 -6.40
N GLY A 340 10.31 8.38 -6.87
CA GLY A 340 8.87 8.58 -6.72
C GLY A 340 8.31 8.21 -5.34
N GLY A 341 9.13 8.01 -4.30
CA GLY A 341 8.68 7.77 -2.92
C GLY A 341 8.16 6.36 -2.60
N GLY A 342 8.05 5.49 -3.61
CA GLY A 342 7.67 4.09 -3.43
C GLY A 342 8.75 3.30 -2.69
N VAL A 343 8.38 2.21 -2.03
CA VAL A 343 9.35 1.26 -1.45
C VAL A 343 10.19 0.68 -2.58
N LYS A 344 11.50 0.89 -2.56
CA LYS A 344 12.43 0.28 -3.52
C LYS A 344 12.89 -1.08 -3.02
N SER A 345 13.19 -1.19 -1.73
CA SER A 345 13.50 -2.47 -1.09
C SER A 345 13.06 -2.54 0.36
N ILE A 346 12.74 -3.76 0.79
CA ILE A 346 12.26 -4.07 2.14
C ILE A 346 12.90 -5.38 2.63
N THR A 347 13.31 -5.43 3.90
CA THR A 347 13.91 -6.61 4.53
C THR A 347 13.07 -7.06 5.71
N ALA A 348 12.77 -8.35 5.81
CA ALA A 348 12.11 -8.97 6.96
C ALA A 348 13.10 -9.85 7.75
N LEU A 349 12.86 -9.98 9.05
CA LEU A 349 13.58 -10.85 9.97
C LEU A 349 12.60 -11.80 10.68
N SER A 350 12.93 -13.08 10.75
CA SER A 350 12.17 -14.10 11.47
C SER A 350 12.53 -14.12 12.96
N SER A 351 11.69 -14.71 13.82
CA SER A 351 12.01 -14.86 15.25
C SER A 351 13.26 -15.70 15.51
N ALA A 352 13.63 -16.56 14.57
CA ALA A 352 14.86 -17.35 14.58
C ALA A 352 16.09 -16.62 14.00
N GLY A 353 15.97 -15.33 13.66
CA GLY A 353 17.08 -14.50 13.16
C GLY A 353 17.38 -14.65 11.66
N LYS A 354 16.54 -15.36 10.88
CA LYS A 354 16.71 -15.46 9.43
C LYS A 354 16.15 -14.22 8.73
N SER A 355 16.88 -13.65 7.78
CA SER A 355 16.43 -12.48 7.02
C SER A 355 16.08 -12.80 5.56
N SER A 356 15.24 -11.95 4.96
CA SER A 356 14.87 -12.02 3.54
C SER A 356 14.61 -10.61 3.01
N LYS A 357 15.18 -10.28 1.85
CA LYS A 357 15.06 -8.97 1.19
C LYS A 357 14.26 -9.10 -0.10
N LEU A 358 13.30 -8.20 -0.30
CA LEU A 358 12.50 -8.10 -1.50
C LEU A 358 12.65 -6.71 -2.13
N SER A 359 12.47 -6.62 -3.45
CA SER A 359 12.13 -5.35 -4.08
C SER A 359 10.71 -4.94 -3.69
N GLY A 360 10.41 -3.65 -3.77
CA GLY A 360 9.06 -3.14 -3.53
C GLY A 360 8.00 -3.80 -4.42
N GLU A 361 8.28 -3.97 -5.71
CA GLU A 361 7.33 -4.60 -6.65
C GLU A 361 7.05 -6.06 -6.31
N ILE A 362 8.06 -6.84 -5.91
CA ILE A 362 7.85 -8.22 -5.45
C ILE A 362 7.02 -8.22 -4.16
N PHE A 363 7.32 -7.33 -3.22
CA PHE A 363 6.56 -7.19 -1.98
C PHE A 363 5.10 -6.82 -2.25
N ARG A 364 4.86 -5.80 -3.09
CA ARG A 364 3.52 -5.37 -3.53
C ARG A 364 2.75 -6.50 -4.19
N SER A 365 3.36 -7.20 -5.15
CA SER A 365 2.72 -8.28 -5.88
C SER A 365 2.38 -9.47 -4.98
N ARG A 366 3.33 -9.95 -4.16
CA ARG A 366 3.11 -11.12 -3.29
C ARG A 366 2.07 -10.88 -2.21
N LEU A 367 1.87 -9.62 -1.81
CA LEU A 367 0.88 -9.22 -0.82
C LEU A 367 -0.38 -8.60 -1.43
N ASP A 368 -0.54 -8.57 -2.75
CA ASP A 368 -1.71 -7.96 -3.39
C ASP A 368 -1.99 -6.52 -2.88
N LEU A 369 -0.92 -5.71 -2.86
CA LEU A 369 -1.00 -4.31 -2.45
C LEU A 369 -1.30 -3.42 -3.68
N PRO A 370 -2.11 -2.36 -3.53
CA PRO A 370 -2.42 -1.46 -4.64
C PRO A 370 -1.19 -0.73 -5.22
N SER A 371 -0.20 -0.42 -4.37
CA SER A 371 0.99 0.35 -4.76
C SER A 371 2.19 0.01 -3.88
N THR A 372 3.39 0.33 -4.35
CA THR A 372 4.64 0.34 -3.56
C THR A 372 4.75 1.57 -2.66
N TYR A 373 3.86 2.56 -2.82
CA TYR A 373 3.78 3.72 -1.93
C TYR A 373 3.17 3.32 -0.58
N ILE A 374 4.03 2.79 0.29
CA ILE A 374 3.68 2.28 1.61
C ILE A 374 4.30 3.22 2.65
N GLN A 375 3.44 3.81 3.47
CA GLN A 375 3.83 4.61 4.63
C GLN A 375 3.87 3.73 5.88
N ARG A 376 4.73 4.09 6.83
CA ARG A 376 4.67 3.49 8.17
C ARG A 376 3.36 3.93 8.84
N PRO A 377 2.67 3.06 9.60
CA PRO A 377 1.43 3.44 10.25
C PRO A 377 1.68 4.52 11.31
N VAL A 378 1.15 5.72 11.06
CA VAL A 378 1.11 6.83 12.03
C VAL A 378 -0.19 6.73 12.82
N VAL A 379 -0.10 6.54 14.14
CA VAL A 379 -1.27 6.51 15.01
C VAL A 379 -1.34 7.81 15.79
N SER A 380 -2.18 8.74 15.34
CA SER A 380 -2.41 9.97 16.10
C SER A 380 -3.18 9.66 17.38
N LEU A 381 -2.68 10.15 18.51
CA LEU A 381 -3.24 9.95 19.85
C LEU A 381 -3.50 11.30 20.53
N THR A 382 -4.67 11.87 20.32
CA THR A 382 -5.08 13.03 21.11
C THR A 382 -5.49 12.60 22.52
N SER A 383 -4.78 13.09 23.54
CA SER A 383 -5.13 12.90 24.95
C SER A 383 -5.13 14.23 25.70
N SER A 384 -6.09 14.42 26.61
CA SER A 384 -6.15 15.57 27.52
C SER A 384 -5.37 15.35 28.82
N ASP A 385 -5.12 14.10 29.20
CA ASP A 385 -4.44 13.71 30.43
C ASP A 385 -3.72 12.34 30.33
N ASP A 386 -2.98 12.00 31.38
CA ASP A 386 -2.14 10.79 31.45
C ASP A 386 -2.94 9.50 31.50
N THR A 387 -4.14 9.55 32.10
CA THR A 387 -5.05 8.41 32.16
C THR A 387 -5.49 8.01 30.74
N LEU A 388 -6.04 8.95 29.97
CA LEU A 388 -6.49 8.69 28.61
C LEU A 388 -5.33 8.31 27.69
N LEU A 389 -4.17 8.90 27.90
CA LEU A 389 -2.95 8.57 27.16
C LEU A 389 -2.54 7.12 27.42
N SER A 390 -2.45 6.72 28.68
CA SER A 390 -2.08 5.35 29.06
C SER A 390 -3.07 4.31 28.50
N ILE A 391 -4.37 4.64 28.47
CA ILE A 391 -5.40 3.80 27.84
C ILE A 391 -5.17 3.69 26.34
N ALA A 392 -4.87 4.81 25.68
CA ALA A 392 -4.68 4.86 24.23
C ALA A 392 -3.41 4.11 23.79
N VAL A 393 -2.29 4.33 24.48
CA VAL A 393 -1.04 3.58 24.26
C VAL A 393 -1.26 2.10 24.58
N GLY A 394 -1.94 1.77 25.68
CA GLY A 394 -2.29 0.39 26.01
C GLY A 394 -3.11 -0.30 24.91
N LYS A 395 -3.97 0.44 24.20
CA LYS A 395 -4.74 -0.07 23.06
C LYS A 395 -3.91 -0.45 21.86
N ILE A 396 -2.92 0.36 21.56
CA ILE A 396 -2.05 0.18 20.41
C ILE A 396 -0.98 -0.87 20.73
N SER A 397 -0.35 -0.74 21.89
CA SER A 397 0.80 -1.53 22.29
C SER A 397 0.44 -2.97 22.65
N PHE A 398 -0.75 -3.18 23.23
CA PHE A 398 -1.20 -4.46 23.75
C PHE A 398 -2.63 -4.77 23.24
N PRO A 399 -2.81 -5.14 21.97
CA PRO A 399 -4.13 -5.43 21.41
C PRO A 399 -4.84 -6.58 22.12
N VAL A 400 -4.08 -7.52 22.68
CA VAL A 400 -4.58 -8.62 23.54
C VAL A 400 -3.86 -8.56 24.89
N ALA A 401 -4.61 -8.48 25.98
CA ALA A 401 -4.06 -8.55 27.34
C ALA A 401 -5.10 -9.12 28.32
N LYS A 402 -4.65 -9.99 29.24
CA LYS A 402 -5.46 -10.49 30.38
C LYS A 402 -5.05 -9.90 31.72
N ILE A 403 -3.86 -9.29 31.74
CA ILE A 403 -3.22 -8.69 32.90
C ILE A 403 -3.01 -7.20 32.59
N ALA A 404 -3.03 -6.33 33.60
CA ALA A 404 -2.56 -4.95 33.50
C ALA A 404 -1.76 -4.55 34.73
N VAL A 405 -0.96 -3.51 34.61
CA VAL A 405 -0.27 -2.83 35.72
C VAL A 405 -0.95 -1.48 35.92
N LEU A 406 -1.27 -1.13 37.17
CA LEU A 406 -1.90 0.13 37.56
C LEU A 406 -0.92 0.91 38.43
N ALA A 407 -0.70 2.18 38.09
CA ALA A 407 0.11 3.14 38.85
C ALA A 407 -0.59 4.51 38.91
N THR A 408 -0.04 5.44 39.69
CA THR A 408 -0.45 6.85 39.77
C THR A 408 0.75 7.76 39.48
N VAL A 409 0.49 9.01 39.09
CA VAL A 409 1.50 10.06 38.82
C VAL A 409 1.20 11.37 39.55
N ASP A 410 0.22 11.37 40.48
CA ASP A 410 -0.39 12.62 40.98
C ASP A 410 0.50 13.42 41.95
N THR A 411 1.47 12.76 42.56
CA THR A 411 2.34 13.33 43.61
C THR A 411 3.81 12.99 43.40
N GLU A 412 4.10 11.79 42.91
CA GLU A 412 5.45 11.31 42.59
C GLU A 412 5.39 10.41 41.34
N THR A 413 6.31 10.60 40.39
CA THR A 413 6.39 9.80 39.15
C THR A 413 7.22 8.52 39.32
N VAL A 414 8.01 8.43 40.40
CA VAL A 414 9.01 7.39 40.63
C VAL A 414 8.37 6.00 40.79
N GLU A 415 7.19 5.90 41.41
CA GLU A 415 6.46 4.62 41.49
C GLU A 415 5.95 4.17 40.13
N ALA A 416 5.50 5.09 39.27
CA ALA A 416 5.11 4.76 37.90
C ALA A 416 6.32 4.35 37.05
N MET A 417 7.47 5.02 37.22
CA MET A 417 8.75 4.59 36.62
C MET A 417 9.11 3.17 37.06
N THR A 418 8.95 2.85 38.35
CA THR A 418 9.19 1.51 38.90
C THR A 418 8.20 0.47 38.34
N ALA A 419 6.98 0.88 37.99
CA ALA A 419 5.96 0.01 37.42
C ALA A 419 6.19 -0.32 35.93
N ALA A 420 6.83 0.57 35.17
CA ALA A 420 6.98 0.42 33.73
C ALA A 420 7.79 -0.83 33.29
N PRO A 421 8.95 -1.15 33.89
CA PRO A 421 9.68 -2.39 33.59
C PRO A 421 8.88 -3.66 33.89
N LEU A 422 8.07 -3.64 34.97
CA LEU A 422 7.19 -4.76 35.31
C LEU A 422 6.12 -4.95 34.22
N ALA A 423 5.50 -3.88 33.75
CA ALA A 423 4.51 -3.93 32.68
C ALA A 423 5.11 -4.53 31.40
N GLN A 424 6.34 -4.13 31.06
CA GLN A 424 7.04 -4.67 29.90
C GLN A 424 7.40 -6.15 30.05
N GLN A 425 7.94 -6.56 31.20
CA GLN A 425 8.27 -7.97 31.43
C GLN A 425 7.01 -8.87 31.43
N LEU A 426 5.88 -8.35 31.89
CA LEU A 426 4.58 -9.04 31.84
C LEU A 426 3.90 -8.99 30.46
N LYS A 427 4.44 -8.23 29.51
CA LYS A 427 3.80 -7.92 28.21
C LYS A 427 2.37 -7.40 28.40
N ALA A 428 2.19 -6.50 29.37
CA ALA A 428 0.90 -5.99 29.81
C ALA A 428 0.86 -4.45 29.74
N PRO A 429 -0.33 -3.85 29.52
CA PRO A 429 -0.47 -2.40 29.54
C PRO A 429 -0.23 -1.83 30.96
N LEU A 430 0.48 -0.70 31.01
CA LEU A 430 0.55 0.19 32.18
C LEU A 430 -0.55 1.24 32.05
N TYR A 431 -1.50 1.26 32.98
CA TYR A 431 -2.52 2.30 33.07
C TYR A 431 -2.27 3.21 34.26
N ILE A 432 -2.44 4.50 34.04
CA ILE A 432 -2.44 5.50 35.09
C ILE A 432 -3.87 5.74 35.54
N SER A 433 -4.08 5.66 36.85
CA SER A 433 -5.37 5.97 37.48
C SER A 433 -5.12 6.98 38.60
N ALA A 434 -5.32 8.26 38.27
CA ALA A 434 -5.19 9.37 39.20
C ALA A 434 -6.28 9.36 40.29
N GLY A 435 -5.94 9.83 41.49
CA GLY A 435 -6.84 10.08 42.61
C GLY A 435 -6.94 8.96 43.64
N SER A 436 -7.67 9.23 44.72
CA SER A 436 -7.91 8.26 45.81
C SER A 436 -8.93 7.17 45.44
N GLU A 437 -9.54 7.22 44.25
CA GLU A 437 -10.53 6.28 43.74
C GLU A 437 -10.15 5.78 42.35
N LEU A 438 -10.68 4.61 41.95
CA LEU A 438 -10.39 4.03 40.64
C LEU A 438 -11.01 4.89 39.54
N ASP A 439 -10.19 5.42 38.64
CA ASP A 439 -10.65 6.22 37.51
C ASP A 439 -11.63 5.39 36.66
N THR A 440 -12.81 5.95 36.43
CA THR A 440 -13.91 5.25 35.74
C THR A 440 -13.54 4.88 34.31
N ARG A 441 -12.65 5.63 33.67
CA ARG A 441 -12.14 5.37 32.30
C ARG A 441 -11.23 4.15 32.29
N VAL A 442 -10.34 4.03 33.28
CA VAL A 442 -9.50 2.83 33.48
C VAL A 442 -10.38 1.63 33.80
N ALA A 443 -11.35 1.77 34.71
CA ALA A 443 -12.28 0.70 35.04
C ALA A 443 -13.04 0.19 33.80
N THR A 444 -13.50 1.11 32.94
CA THR A 444 -14.18 0.79 31.68
C THR A 444 -13.25 0.02 30.75
N GLU A 445 -12.00 0.44 30.60
CA GLU A 445 -11.03 -0.23 29.74
C GLU A 445 -10.66 -1.64 30.24
N LEU A 446 -10.49 -1.81 31.57
CA LEU A 446 -10.23 -3.12 32.18
C LEU A 446 -11.37 -4.11 31.87
N ILE A 447 -12.62 -3.67 32.02
CA ILE A 447 -13.81 -4.50 31.73
C ILE A 447 -13.91 -4.80 30.23
N ARG A 448 -13.77 -3.78 29.38
CA ARG A 448 -13.82 -3.93 27.91
C ARG A 448 -12.84 -4.98 27.40
N ARG A 449 -11.63 -5.01 27.98
CA ARG A 449 -10.56 -5.97 27.66
C ARG A 449 -10.72 -7.33 28.31
N LYS A 450 -11.66 -7.48 29.25
CA LYS A 450 -11.80 -8.67 30.09
C LYS A 450 -10.50 -8.97 30.85
N ILE A 451 -9.83 -7.93 31.35
CA ILE A 451 -8.68 -8.06 32.25
C ILE A 451 -9.21 -8.60 33.58
N ASN A 452 -8.60 -9.68 34.06
CA ASN A 452 -9.04 -10.38 35.26
C ASN A 452 -7.98 -10.38 36.38
N LYS A 453 -6.80 -9.81 36.10
CA LYS A 453 -5.71 -9.69 37.06
C LYS A 453 -4.99 -8.35 36.88
N VAL A 454 -4.74 -7.64 37.98
CA VAL A 454 -3.99 -6.38 37.97
C VAL A 454 -2.89 -6.38 39.01
N TYR A 455 -1.75 -5.78 38.66
CA TYR A 455 -0.69 -5.41 39.59
C TYR A 455 -0.87 -3.95 39.96
N VAL A 456 -1.04 -3.64 41.25
CA VAL A 456 -1.23 -2.25 41.73
C VAL A 456 0.06 -1.80 42.38
N VAL A 457 0.79 -0.93 41.70
CA VAL A 457 2.14 -0.47 42.05
C VAL A 457 2.08 0.96 42.57
N GLY A 458 2.60 1.18 43.77
CA GLY A 458 2.71 2.49 44.41
C GLY A 458 2.67 2.39 45.93
N THR A 459 2.82 3.49 46.65
CA THR A 459 2.84 3.51 48.12
C THR A 459 1.45 3.25 48.72
N ASP A 460 1.39 2.95 50.01
CA ASP A 460 0.12 2.65 50.69
C ASP A 460 -0.80 3.88 50.84
N SER A 461 -0.25 5.09 50.78
CA SER A 461 -1.03 6.34 50.75
C SER A 461 -1.62 6.65 49.37
N GLN A 462 -1.04 6.11 48.29
CA GLN A 462 -1.49 6.36 46.92
C GLN A 462 -2.78 5.60 46.55
N PHE A 463 -3.09 4.48 47.21
CA PHE A 463 -4.27 3.66 46.89
C PHE A 463 -5.15 3.43 48.11
N SER A 464 -6.36 4.02 48.10
CA SER A 464 -7.30 3.85 49.20
C SER A 464 -7.85 2.41 49.30
N PRO A 465 -8.32 1.97 50.48
CA PRO A 465 -9.06 0.72 50.60
C PRO A 465 -10.27 0.63 49.66
N ARG A 466 -10.91 1.77 49.35
CA ARG A 466 -12.04 1.87 48.43
C ARG A 466 -11.63 1.52 46.99
N TYR A 467 -10.49 2.04 46.54
CA TYR A 467 -9.91 1.72 45.23
C TYR A 467 -9.76 0.20 45.04
N LEU A 468 -9.16 -0.48 46.04
CA LEU A 468 -8.95 -1.93 46.00
C LEU A 468 -10.27 -2.72 46.07
N GLN A 469 -11.24 -2.25 46.85
CA GLN A 469 -12.58 -2.86 46.90
C GLN A 469 -13.30 -2.75 45.56
N ASP A 470 -13.18 -1.63 44.85
CA ASP A 470 -13.87 -1.41 43.58
C ASP A 470 -13.32 -2.29 42.45
N LEU A 471 -12.02 -2.58 42.46
CA LEU A 471 -11.42 -3.61 41.60
C LEU A 471 -11.94 -5.02 41.94
N LYS A 472 -12.00 -5.39 43.23
CA LYS A 472 -12.52 -6.70 43.67
C LYS A 472 -13.99 -6.92 43.29
N LYS A 473 -14.84 -5.89 43.44
CA LYS A 473 -16.27 -5.94 43.04
C LYS A 473 -16.44 -6.27 41.55
N ARG A 474 -15.46 -5.92 40.71
CA ARG A 474 -15.43 -6.21 39.27
C ARG A 474 -14.84 -7.59 38.95
N LYS A 475 -14.62 -8.44 39.95
CA LYS A 475 -14.00 -9.78 39.83
C LYS A 475 -12.59 -9.74 39.25
N ILE A 476 -11.85 -8.68 39.55
CA ILE A 476 -10.45 -8.52 39.16
C ILE A 476 -9.56 -8.93 40.32
N SER A 477 -8.67 -9.89 40.10
CA SER A 477 -7.66 -10.33 41.07
C SER A 477 -6.57 -9.28 41.21
N ILE A 478 -6.23 -8.90 42.43
CA ILE A 478 -5.26 -7.84 42.70
C ILE A 478 -3.99 -8.46 43.28
N ILE A 479 -2.83 -8.10 42.71
CA ILE A 479 -1.53 -8.28 43.37
C ILE A 479 -1.01 -6.89 43.72
N ARG A 480 -0.88 -6.62 45.02
CA ARG A 480 -0.42 -5.33 45.53
C ARG A 480 1.10 -5.31 45.58
N MET A 481 1.72 -4.36 44.88
CA MET A 481 3.15 -4.05 44.96
C MET A 481 3.31 -2.72 45.69
N GLY A 482 3.28 -2.79 47.02
CA GLY A 482 3.12 -1.62 47.87
C GLY A 482 4.09 -1.57 49.03
N GLY A 483 4.09 -0.42 49.70
CA GLY A 483 4.82 -0.21 50.94
C GLY A 483 4.72 1.24 51.41
N ALA A 484 5.35 1.52 52.55
CA ALA A 484 5.30 2.82 53.20
C ALA A 484 5.98 3.96 52.41
N ASN A 485 6.87 3.63 51.46
CA ASN A 485 7.61 4.59 50.64
C ASN A 485 8.08 3.95 49.32
N ARG A 486 8.62 4.77 48.41
CA ARG A 486 9.11 4.34 47.08
C ARG A 486 10.10 3.19 47.10
N TYR A 487 10.98 3.12 48.09
CA TYR A 487 11.99 2.05 48.20
C TYR A 487 11.35 0.70 48.54
N ALA A 488 10.31 0.71 49.38
CA ALA A 488 9.53 -0.49 49.68
C ALA A 488 8.71 -0.95 48.47
N VAL A 489 8.18 -0.01 47.67
CA VAL A 489 7.52 -0.32 46.39
C VAL A 489 8.51 -0.99 45.43
N ALA A 490 9.70 -0.42 45.27
CA ALA A 490 10.76 -0.97 44.41
C ALA A 490 11.21 -2.37 44.85
N GLU A 491 11.41 -2.60 46.16
CA GLU A 491 11.69 -3.94 46.70
C GLU A 491 10.57 -4.94 46.39
N SER A 492 9.30 -4.53 46.54
CA SER A 492 8.15 -5.39 46.23
C SER A 492 8.07 -5.74 44.75
N VAL A 493 8.32 -4.77 43.86
CA VAL A 493 8.31 -4.98 42.40
C VAL A 493 9.47 -5.90 41.99
N ALA A 494 10.68 -5.64 42.52
CA ALA A 494 11.84 -6.48 42.27
C ALA A 494 11.64 -7.92 42.73
N GLY A 495 10.90 -8.16 43.81
CA GLY A 495 10.61 -9.50 44.32
C GLY A 495 9.77 -10.39 43.39
N VAL A 496 9.08 -9.83 42.39
CA VAL A 496 8.31 -10.61 41.40
C VAL A 496 8.88 -10.56 39.99
N MET A 497 9.82 -9.65 39.74
CA MET A 497 10.49 -9.51 38.47
C MET A 497 11.69 -10.44 38.36
N LYS A 498 12.09 -10.73 37.12
CA LYS A 498 13.34 -11.44 36.80
C LYS A 498 14.41 -10.48 36.29
N GLY A 499 15.66 -10.91 36.35
CA GLY A 499 16.84 -10.19 35.85
C GLY A 499 17.51 -9.34 36.92
N ALA A 500 18.80 -9.05 36.70
CA ALA A 500 19.57 -8.14 37.53
C ALA A 500 18.91 -6.76 37.67
N PRO A 501 18.78 -6.18 38.88
CA PRO A 501 18.29 -4.83 39.07
C PRO A 501 19.17 -3.78 38.39
N ILE A 502 18.56 -2.64 38.06
CA ILE A 502 19.25 -1.40 37.74
C ILE A 502 19.02 -0.45 38.92
N VAL A 503 20.11 0.04 39.51
CA VAL A 503 20.11 0.95 40.65
C VAL A 503 20.25 2.37 40.13
N VAL A 504 19.31 3.23 40.51
CA VAL A 504 19.16 4.60 40.00
C VAL A 504 19.13 5.61 41.15
N SER A 505 19.70 6.79 40.96
CA SER A 505 19.60 7.86 41.95
C SER A 505 18.26 8.57 41.88
N ASN A 506 17.67 8.89 43.03
CA ASN A 506 16.48 9.74 43.07
C ASN A 506 16.74 11.14 42.51
N GLN A 507 18.00 11.60 42.49
CA GLN A 507 18.37 12.89 41.90
C GLN A 507 18.20 12.88 40.37
N ASP A 508 18.34 11.72 39.73
CA ASP A 508 18.19 11.55 38.28
C ASP A 508 16.72 11.35 37.85
N ALA A 509 15.78 11.24 38.78
CA ALA A 509 14.40 10.83 38.46
C ALA A 509 13.75 11.76 37.43
N ALA A 510 13.93 13.08 37.56
CA ALA A 510 13.38 14.05 36.61
C ALA A 510 14.00 13.89 35.21
N SER A 511 15.32 13.74 35.13
CA SER A 511 16.08 13.61 33.89
C SER A 511 15.86 12.25 33.19
N LEU A 512 15.42 11.22 33.95
CA LEU A 512 15.08 9.89 33.43
C LEU A 512 13.63 9.72 33.00
N VAL A 513 12.69 10.53 33.47
CA VAL A 513 11.27 10.46 33.04
C VAL A 513 11.14 10.41 31.50
N PRO A 514 11.84 11.27 30.72
CA PRO A 514 11.77 11.25 29.26
C PRO A 514 12.32 9.96 28.63
N LEU A 515 13.25 9.27 29.30
CA LEU A 515 13.95 8.06 28.83
C LEU A 515 13.35 6.76 29.39
N MET A 516 12.23 6.86 30.12
CA MET A 516 11.76 5.77 30.96
C MET A 516 11.23 4.59 30.14
N SER A 517 10.72 4.80 28.93
CA SER A 517 10.22 3.71 28.09
C SER A 517 11.36 2.88 27.51
N GLU A 518 12.45 3.54 27.10
CA GLU A 518 13.70 2.93 26.71
C GLU A 518 14.29 2.17 27.90
N LEU A 519 14.36 2.78 29.09
CA LEU A 519 14.87 2.08 30.27
C LEU A 519 13.98 0.89 30.66
N ALA A 520 12.66 1.02 30.62
CA ALA A 520 11.71 -0.06 30.89
C ALA A 520 11.81 -1.21 29.89
N SER A 521 12.29 -0.95 28.67
CA SER A 521 12.47 -1.96 27.63
C SER A 521 13.45 -3.06 28.03
N ALA A 522 14.40 -2.74 28.91
CA ALA A 522 15.33 -3.71 29.49
C ALA A 522 14.60 -4.83 30.25
N GLY A 523 13.37 -4.56 30.74
CA GLY A 523 12.57 -5.52 31.49
C GLY A 523 13.24 -5.95 32.80
N ARG A 524 14.11 -5.11 33.36
CA ARG A 524 14.88 -5.32 34.60
C ARG A 524 14.26 -4.55 35.77
N PRO A 525 14.34 -5.03 37.02
CA PRO A 525 13.83 -4.30 38.18
C PRO A 525 14.55 -2.97 38.38
N LEU A 526 13.82 -1.89 38.70
CA LEU A 526 14.42 -0.63 39.13
C LEU A 526 14.48 -0.55 40.65
N LEU A 527 15.64 -0.18 41.18
CA LEU A 527 15.87 0.11 42.59
C LEU A 527 16.39 1.54 42.74
N TRP A 528 16.06 2.20 43.85
CA TRP A 528 16.35 3.62 44.05
C TRP A 528 17.31 3.86 45.21
N THR A 529 18.18 4.86 45.07
CA THR A 529 19.05 5.37 46.14
C THR A 529 18.54 6.71 46.68
N ALA A 530 18.92 7.05 47.91
CA ALA A 530 18.73 8.38 48.47
C ALA A 530 20.07 9.15 48.41
N PRO A 531 20.06 10.50 48.46
CA PRO A 531 21.29 11.27 48.60
C PRO A 531 22.14 10.76 49.77
N GLY A 532 23.38 10.37 49.48
CA GLY A 532 24.36 9.82 50.43
C GLY A 532 24.04 8.46 51.10
N VAL A 533 22.87 7.84 50.85
CA VAL A 533 22.42 6.65 51.60
C VAL A 533 21.76 5.61 50.70
N LEU A 534 22.15 4.34 50.88
CA LEU A 534 21.50 3.20 50.24
C LEU A 534 20.35 2.72 51.16
N PRO A 535 19.08 2.89 50.76
CA PRO A 535 17.94 2.52 51.60
C PRO A 535 17.96 1.03 51.94
N ARG A 536 17.55 0.68 53.17
CA ARG A 536 17.57 -0.72 53.65
C ARG A 536 16.79 -1.68 52.73
N GLN A 537 15.70 -1.22 52.13
CA GLN A 537 14.88 -1.97 51.17
C GLN A 537 15.68 -2.28 49.90
N THR A 538 16.42 -1.31 49.38
CA THR A 538 17.33 -1.47 48.24
C THR A 538 18.44 -2.47 48.56
N VAL A 539 19.06 -2.37 49.75
CA VAL A 539 20.05 -3.36 50.23
C VAL A 539 19.48 -4.78 50.24
N ARG A 540 18.26 -4.96 50.78
CA ARG A 540 17.59 -6.27 50.82
C ARG A 540 17.28 -6.83 49.43
N ALA A 541 16.86 -5.98 48.49
CA ALA A 541 16.59 -6.39 47.13
C ALA A 541 17.89 -6.82 46.41
N LEU A 542 18.97 -6.05 46.56
CA LEU A 542 20.29 -6.39 46.02
C LEU A 542 20.83 -7.70 46.60
N ALA A 543 20.72 -7.90 47.91
CA ALA A 543 21.18 -9.13 48.58
C ALA A 543 20.44 -10.40 48.13
N ARG A 544 19.25 -10.27 47.50
CA ARG A 544 18.49 -11.40 46.92
C ARG A 544 18.84 -11.66 45.46
N THR A 545 19.59 -10.77 44.84
CA THR A 545 19.95 -10.85 43.42
C THR A 545 21.15 -11.77 43.25
N LYS A 546 21.08 -12.67 42.25
CA LYS A 546 22.17 -13.59 41.90
C LYS A 546 23.03 -13.11 40.72
N GLU A 547 22.48 -12.18 39.95
CA GLU A 547 23.12 -11.56 38.79
C GLU A 547 23.67 -10.19 39.20
N GLU A 548 24.69 -9.72 38.47
CA GLU A 548 25.35 -8.44 38.73
C GLU A 548 24.41 -7.27 38.39
N PRO A 549 24.03 -6.41 39.37
CA PRO A 549 23.23 -5.21 39.12
C PRO A 549 24.02 -4.17 38.32
N SER A 550 23.31 -3.26 37.65
CA SER A 550 23.96 -2.09 37.00
C SER A 550 23.63 -0.81 37.77
N LEU A 551 24.57 0.12 37.88
CA LEU A 551 24.29 1.49 38.32
C LEU A 551 24.05 2.38 37.11
N LEU A 552 22.96 3.13 37.11
CA LEU A 552 22.59 4.03 36.01
C LEU A 552 22.12 5.37 36.57
N GLY A 553 22.70 6.46 36.06
CA GLY A 553 22.45 7.83 36.54
C GLY A 553 23.70 8.70 36.42
N VAL A 554 23.64 9.96 36.84
CA VAL A 554 24.82 10.84 36.82
C VAL A 554 25.79 10.41 37.91
N ALA A 555 27.08 10.27 37.58
CA ALA A 555 28.10 9.73 38.47
C ALA A 555 28.18 10.47 39.81
N ASP A 556 28.08 11.80 39.78
CA ASP A 556 28.12 12.66 40.97
C ASP A 556 26.93 12.45 41.92
N HIS A 557 25.81 11.92 41.42
CA HIS A 557 24.66 11.56 42.25
C HIS A 557 24.85 10.23 43.01
N PHE A 558 25.98 9.55 42.76
CA PHE A 558 26.43 8.36 43.47
C PHE A 558 27.73 8.63 44.24
N GLU A 559 27.62 9.37 45.33
CA GLU A 559 28.73 9.72 46.21
C GLU A 559 29.52 8.48 46.67
N ALA A 560 30.83 8.64 46.93
CA ALA A 560 31.69 7.53 47.37
C ALA A 560 31.13 6.78 48.61
N ALA A 561 30.53 7.51 49.55
CA ALA A 561 29.89 6.92 50.72
C ALA A 561 28.71 6.00 50.36
N LEU A 562 27.95 6.33 49.31
CA LEU A 562 26.87 5.48 48.80
C LEU A 562 27.42 4.22 48.13
N LEU A 563 28.46 4.36 47.31
CA LEU A 563 29.08 3.23 46.60
C LEU A 563 29.60 2.15 47.56
N THR A 564 30.20 2.57 48.69
CA THR A 564 30.67 1.63 49.73
C THR A 564 29.55 0.84 50.43
N GLN A 565 28.29 1.27 50.29
CA GLN A 565 27.13 0.58 50.88
C GLN A 565 26.55 -0.50 49.96
N ILE A 566 26.98 -0.58 48.69
CA ILE A 566 26.47 -1.57 47.73
C ILE A 566 27.11 -2.93 48.05
N PRO A 567 26.33 -3.96 48.44
CA PRO A 567 26.86 -5.19 49.02
C PRO A 567 27.35 -6.22 48.00
N VAL A 568 27.38 -5.87 46.72
CA VAL A 568 27.66 -6.76 45.58
C VAL A 568 28.47 -6.00 44.53
N GLU A 569 29.23 -6.74 43.71
CA GLU A 569 29.83 -6.20 42.48
C GLU A 569 28.72 -5.65 41.56
N PHE A 570 29.07 -4.69 40.72
CA PHE A 570 28.13 -4.01 39.85
C PHE A 570 28.75 -3.56 38.52
N GLU A 571 27.92 -3.54 37.50
CA GLU A 571 28.22 -2.92 36.23
C GLU A 571 28.02 -1.40 36.34
N ASP A 572 29.06 -0.62 36.07
CA ASP A 572 29.00 0.84 36.13
C ASP A 572 28.57 1.43 34.78
N LEU A 573 27.30 1.84 34.69
CA LEU A 573 26.72 2.53 33.53
C LEU A 573 26.36 3.98 33.88
N ARG A 574 27.08 4.58 34.83
CA ARG A 574 26.85 5.98 35.19
C ARG A 574 27.37 6.92 34.10
N ALA A 575 26.60 7.96 33.82
CA ALA A 575 26.98 9.03 32.91
C ALA A 575 27.87 10.05 33.63
N LEU A 576 28.76 10.72 32.89
CA LEU A 576 29.59 11.79 33.45
C LEU A 576 28.73 13.00 33.86
N ASP A 577 27.65 13.26 33.12
CA ASP A 577 26.72 14.37 33.29
C ASP A 577 25.31 13.96 32.82
N GLU A 578 24.36 14.89 32.89
CA GLU A 578 22.98 14.64 32.42
C GLU A 578 22.89 14.39 30.91
N GLU A 579 23.80 14.97 30.10
CA GLU A 579 23.79 14.81 28.64
C GLU A 579 24.15 13.37 28.24
N GLY A 580 25.04 12.72 28.99
CA GLY A 580 25.43 11.32 28.76
C GLY A 580 24.37 10.28 29.14
N LEU A 581 23.30 10.67 29.84
CA LEU A 581 22.32 9.74 30.40
C LEU A 581 21.59 8.92 29.32
N ALA A 582 21.22 9.55 28.20
CA ALA A 582 20.56 8.87 27.09
C ALA A 582 21.41 7.72 26.52
N ALA A 583 22.72 7.95 26.35
CA ALA A 583 23.65 6.94 25.84
C ALA A 583 23.81 5.76 26.82
N THR A 584 23.75 6.00 28.12
CA THR A 584 23.79 4.92 29.12
C THR A 584 22.50 4.10 29.16
N VAL A 585 21.34 4.74 28.99
CA VAL A 585 20.05 4.04 28.87
C VAL A 585 20.01 3.16 27.62
N GLU A 586 20.57 3.62 26.50
CA GLU A 586 20.62 2.85 25.26
C GLU A 586 21.40 1.53 25.41
N GLN A 587 22.44 1.49 26.25
CA GLN A 587 23.24 0.28 26.49
C GLN A 587 22.44 -0.85 27.14
N VAL A 588 21.41 -0.53 27.92
CA VAL A 588 20.53 -1.51 28.58
C VAL A 588 19.19 -1.71 27.85
N ALA A 589 18.84 -0.80 26.95
CA ALA A 589 17.57 -0.82 26.26
C ALA A 589 17.51 -1.95 25.22
N VAL A 590 16.32 -2.51 25.03
CA VAL A 590 16.00 -3.43 23.94
C VAL A 590 15.14 -2.66 22.93
N SER A 591 15.54 -2.68 21.66
CA SER A 591 14.82 -1.96 20.61
C SER A 591 13.36 -2.40 20.53
N ASN A 592 12.44 -1.50 20.89
CA ASN A 592 11.01 -1.76 20.95
C ASN A 592 10.25 -1.35 19.69
N GLY A 593 10.94 -0.84 18.66
CA GLY A 593 10.36 -0.48 17.36
C GLY A 593 9.18 0.49 17.46
N ARG A 594 9.21 1.47 18.36
CA ARG A 594 8.13 2.47 18.55
C ARG A 594 8.71 3.81 18.98
N VAL A 595 8.11 4.90 18.53
CA VAL A 595 8.45 6.28 18.95
C VAL A 595 7.17 7.10 19.04
N ALA A 596 7.13 8.05 19.95
CA ALA A 596 6.01 8.90 20.16
C ALA A 596 6.43 10.36 19.92
N VAL A 597 5.60 11.12 19.23
CA VAL A 597 5.96 12.45 18.73
C VAL A 597 5.07 13.48 19.39
N THR A 598 5.69 14.45 20.03
CA THR A 598 4.99 15.52 20.76
C THR A 598 5.15 16.84 20.02
N GLY A 599 4.10 17.68 20.09
CA GLY A 599 4.18 19.08 19.66
C GLY A 599 4.76 20.02 20.72
N GLU A 600 4.91 19.55 21.97
CA GLU A 600 5.46 20.31 23.11
C GLU A 600 6.83 19.76 23.55
N VAL A 601 7.69 20.63 24.08
CA VAL A 601 9.08 20.35 24.46
C VAL A 601 9.21 19.62 25.80
N SER A 602 8.26 19.79 26.74
CA SER A 602 8.33 19.13 28.04
C SER A 602 7.58 17.79 28.03
N ALA A 603 8.32 16.71 27.82
CA ALA A 603 7.83 15.35 28.06
C ALA A 603 7.63 15.15 29.58
N GLY A 604 6.40 15.32 30.04
CA GLY A 604 6.00 14.91 31.39
C GLY A 604 6.03 13.37 31.54
N SER A 605 5.01 12.82 32.19
CA SER A 605 4.76 11.36 32.31
C SER A 605 4.71 10.58 30.98
N PHE A 606 4.78 11.25 29.83
CA PHE A 606 4.77 10.65 28.49
C PHE A 606 5.88 9.63 28.26
N GLY A 607 7.10 9.92 28.74
CA GLY A 607 8.24 9.02 28.62
C GLY A 607 8.03 7.69 29.36
N LEU A 608 7.01 7.54 30.21
CA LEU A 608 6.62 6.26 30.80
C LEU A 608 6.08 5.26 29.77
N PHE A 609 5.51 5.72 28.65
CA PHE A 609 4.71 4.88 27.77
C PHE A 609 5.37 4.57 26.42
N ALA A 610 6.24 5.45 25.93
CA ALA A 610 6.96 5.28 24.68
C ALA A 610 8.22 6.16 24.63
N PRO A 611 9.27 5.73 23.90
CA PRO A 611 10.35 6.62 23.44
C PRO A 611 9.76 7.85 22.80
N HIS A 612 10.33 9.03 22.97
CA HIS A 612 9.76 10.24 22.39
C HIS A 612 10.78 11.14 21.70
N THR A 613 10.30 11.87 20.70
CA THR A 613 11.06 12.88 19.98
C THR A 613 10.16 14.05 19.59
N SER A 614 10.75 15.24 19.42
CA SER A 614 10.01 16.38 18.90
C SER A 614 9.76 16.21 17.40
N LEU A 615 8.73 16.88 16.87
CA LEU A 615 8.46 16.86 15.43
C LEU A 615 9.66 17.36 14.60
N ALA A 616 10.42 18.33 15.12
CA ALA A 616 11.59 18.88 14.45
C ALA A 616 12.73 17.86 14.30
N LEU A 617 12.89 16.98 15.29
CA LEU A 617 13.94 15.95 15.32
C LEU A 617 13.46 14.58 14.82
N LEU A 618 12.18 14.46 14.43
CA LEU A 618 11.58 13.20 14.04
C LEU A 618 12.32 12.58 12.84
N ARG A 619 12.74 13.38 11.87
CA ARG A 619 13.46 12.89 10.69
C ARG A 619 14.74 12.18 11.09
N ASP A 620 15.61 12.89 11.81
CA ASP A 620 16.90 12.37 12.26
C ASP A 620 16.72 11.15 13.17
N TYR A 621 15.69 11.18 14.02
CA TYR A 621 15.34 10.04 14.86
C TYR A 621 14.91 8.82 14.03
N LEU A 622 14.05 8.98 13.01
CA LEU A 622 13.60 7.87 12.15
C LEU A 622 14.74 7.30 11.29
N ASP A 623 15.71 8.14 10.92
CA ASP A 623 16.92 7.74 10.22
C ASP A 623 17.84 6.91 11.14
N ALA A 624 18.00 7.34 12.41
CA ALA A 624 18.75 6.59 13.42
C ALA A 624 18.04 5.32 13.90
N HIS A 625 16.70 5.31 13.93
CA HIS A 625 15.87 4.22 14.46
C HIS A 625 14.88 3.69 13.41
N PRO A 626 15.36 3.06 12.32
CA PRO A 626 14.53 2.66 11.18
C PRO A 626 13.51 1.55 11.53
N ALA A 627 13.66 0.88 12.67
CA ALA A 627 12.73 -0.13 13.19
C ALA A 627 11.49 0.47 13.89
N SER A 628 11.43 1.79 14.10
CA SER A 628 10.30 2.47 14.76
C SER A 628 9.03 2.41 13.89
N LEU A 629 8.09 1.58 14.30
CA LEU A 629 6.93 1.12 13.52
C LEU A 629 5.66 1.94 13.74
N ILE A 630 5.57 2.65 14.87
CA ILE A 630 4.36 3.40 15.27
C ILE A 630 4.79 4.76 15.78
N ILE A 631 4.19 5.81 15.21
CA ILE A 631 4.33 7.20 15.69
C ILE A 631 3.07 7.55 16.48
N CYS A 632 3.20 7.72 17.79
CA CYS A 632 2.12 8.13 18.69
C CYS A 632 2.12 9.65 18.85
N GLY A 633 1.19 10.35 18.19
CA GLY A 633 1.15 11.80 18.19
C GLY A 633 0.33 12.41 19.31
N VAL A 634 0.92 13.14 20.26
CA VAL A 634 0.18 13.81 21.37
C VAL A 634 0.05 15.31 21.15
N ARG A 635 -1.18 15.83 21.27
CA ARG A 635 -1.56 17.24 21.05
C ARG A 635 -1.10 17.79 19.70
N LEU A 636 -1.09 16.92 18.69
CA LEU A 636 -0.72 17.30 17.32
C LEU A 636 -1.87 18.01 16.62
N THR A 637 -1.56 19.06 15.89
CA THR A 637 -2.46 19.67 14.92
C THR A 637 -2.60 18.76 13.69
N SER A 638 -3.63 19.00 12.87
CA SER A 638 -3.77 18.32 11.56
C SER A 638 -2.56 18.56 10.64
N SER A 639 -1.90 19.72 10.79
CA SER A 639 -0.66 20.05 10.07
C SER A 639 0.48 19.13 10.52
N ASP A 640 0.65 18.96 11.83
CA ASP A 640 1.71 18.10 12.39
C ASP A 640 1.52 16.65 11.95
N ILE A 641 0.27 16.14 11.95
CA ILE A 641 -0.03 14.78 11.47
C ILE A 641 0.33 14.63 9.99
N THR A 642 0.08 15.65 9.18
CA THR A 642 0.43 15.65 7.76
C THR A 642 1.94 15.66 7.56
N GLN A 643 2.67 16.46 8.35
CA GLN A 643 4.13 16.51 8.34
C GLN A 643 4.75 15.18 8.78
N ILE A 644 4.22 14.55 9.84
CA ILE A 644 4.66 13.23 10.28
C ILE A 644 4.45 12.18 9.18
N ARG A 645 3.28 12.18 8.52
CA ARG A 645 3.00 11.27 7.40
C ARG A 645 3.91 11.52 6.20
N ALA A 646 4.34 12.76 5.98
CA ALA A 646 5.30 13.09 4.93
C ALA A 646 6.72 12.62 5.27
N LEU A 647 7.09 12.62 6.56
CA LEU A 647 8.39 12.15 7.06
C LEU A 647 8.48 10.62 7.17
N SER A 648 7.36 9.91 7.35
CA SER A 648 7.26 8.45 7.48
C SER A 648 7.12 7.72 6.14
#